data_AF-A0A7V8V9X8-F1
#
_entry.id   AF-A0A7V8V9X8-F1
#
_cell.length_a   1.000
_cell.length_b   1.000
_cell.length_c   1.000
_cell.angle_alpha   90.00
_cell.angle_beta   90.00
_cell.angle_gamma   90.00
#
_symmetry.space_group_name_H-M   'P 1'
#
loop_
_entity.id
_entity.type
_entity.pdbx_description
1 polymer ?
#
loop_
_entity_poly.entity_id
_entity_poly.type
_entity_poly.pdbx_seq_one_letter_code
_entity_poly.pdbx_strand_id
1 'polypeptide(L)'
;MACLLFRIVSFATLILTVFSAIEAAENDQEFVPRRQQGIPGPPLSPADAISKMTVPSGFSVEAVAAEPDIVNPVAMTFDEKGRIWVTESFEYPRLSPGPGRDRIKVLEDTDQDGAIDKVTIFAEGLNIPSGIAVGYGGVWVANAPDILFLQDTDGDLKADKTEVIVTGFGRTDTHELPNSLTWGPDGYLYGLNGVFNHSHVKHRGQDFVFTCALFRIDPRTHDFELFSEGTSNPWGIAFDPNGEAFVSACVIDHLWHLTESGYYRRQGGPYPPHTWELGSIVNHKHQMAAYCGIEYFDSDAYPAEYRDCLYMGNIHGGCVNVDVLQRDGSTYFAKPRPDFLTANDVWHMPVDQKTGPDGCLYVLDWYDRYHCYQDARARPGDVDRLKGRLYRVRYENTPRAQLFDLNQETDDQLIARLASPNRFFRDQAQRVLSERASSAAIPKLESVVLDESAAQKTRLHALWALIGARQLSEEFSLKLLSHANPQLRNWAVRYQGTVASDQAEIAQKIRELAHDESPDVRLQVAILAPQVDYLPTVPTLLEVLHHSPGDKLIPHIVWQNLHPQLEKETPQYLALMQQSPYAQSEAALSLLPRAAGRILGTRSLSVEHVATLVKLLTAQKGQESQLAACLQRIAAQTQSRELTGQRLAQLKSELAESLSDVMAAGNKHPGYYHAANLAIAWNDSKAMQIVPQVFTSTSEPADRRVAALDALLAAGHPQAITLVTNYFETSGKDQAEVGRVIQTLGKSDSDVIATLLLERLEALSSENRPKAIEVLLQRPAWTHLLLSQIENGKLAKDILSINQLQRLVSTSNANVAQQIASIYGTIKTGRDPSRTFIVAQMRRLVTSEQGNPHRGIEVYNKLCGQCHKLHGKGQEVGPEITVNGRGNLEQLLSNVFDPSLVIGKDYQAVTVLTIEGRVLSGLLVEDSPSRVVLKLQGGKLETIARDDVDAMKTSDTSLMPEGIEKQLAPEEILDLFAYLTLTKPPADPAAELISGAGTIDPNSIVLPSTAHNLLVDAKISTNIPQLDAGKRGEARDPIFNPKTGKFVRNSQWHEIGVASRADLGVLSEEQAVTWTATWDQPVNVNFLTLSGTYPNQPQPDTAWAVEAKIAGNWQTLERGQGGWYNSGRFVWGWPGAVSVPIESLRVKVFSVDEKTPVRSIHFRGEEGFSWFAGNLLPETSVVRQ
;
A
#
# COMPACT_ATOMS: atom_id res chain seq x y z
N MET A 1 0.87 70.63 -15.62
CA MET A 1 -0.19 69.90 -14.87
C MET A 1 -1.05 69.01 -15.77
N ALA A 2 -1.48 69.44 -16.97
CA ALA A 2 -2.32 68.63 -17.86
C ALA A 2 -1.70 67.29 -18.33
N CYS A 3 -0.40 67.24 -18.64
CA CYS A 3 0.27 65.98 -19.03
C CYS A 3 0.44 64.96 -17.89
N LEU A 4 0.41 65.40 -16.63
CA LEU A 4 0.53 64.51 -15.48
C LEU A 4 -0.82 63.87 -15.15
N LEU A 5 -1.92 64.64 -15.25
CA LEU A 5 -3.27 64.10 -15.13
C LEU A 5 -3.61 63.09 -16.24
N PHE A 6 -3.17 63.34 -17.49
CA PHE A 6 -3.45 62.41 -18.59
C PHE A 6 -2.73 61.06 -18.44
N ARG A 7 -1.53 61.06 -17.85
CA ARG A 7 -0.78 59.83 -17.53
C ARG A 7 -1.37 59.08 -16.34
N ILE A 8 -1.86 59.76 -15.32
CA ILE A 8 -2.48 59.12 -14.15
C ILE A 8 -3.85 58.51 -14.52
N VAL A 9 -4.65 59.19 -15.35
CA VAL A 9 -5.93 58.65 -15.82
C VAL A 9 -5.70 57.47 -16.78
N SER A 10 -4.71 57.53 -17.68
CA SER A 10 -4.40 56.40 -18.56
C SER A 10 -3.86 55.18 -17.81
N PHE A 11 -3.10 55.37 -16.73
CA PHE A 11 -2.60 54.28 -15.89
C PHE A 11 -3.70 53.67 -15.01
N ALA A 12 -4.62 54.49 -14.48
CA ALA A 12 -5.78 54.00 -13.72
C ALA A 12 -6.79 53.24 -14.59
N THR A 13 -6.97 53.66 -15.85
CA THR A 13 -7.87 52.97 -16.81
C THR A 13 -7.26 51.66 -17.30
N LEU A 14 -5.94 51.58 -17.44
CA LEU A 14 -5.21 50.33 -17.75
C LEU A 14 -5.25 49.35 -16.56
N ILE A 15 -5.15 49.84 -15.33
CA ILE A 15 -5.27 49.01 -14.12
C ILE A 15 -6.72 48.52 -13.94
N LEU A 16 -7.74 49.36 -14.17
CA LEU A 16 -9.15 48.94 -14.07
C LEU A 16 -9.60 47.97 -15.17
N THR A 17 -9.02 48.04 -16.38
CA THR A 17 -9.28 47.07 -17.46
C THR A 17 -8.51 45.77 -17.27
N VAL A 18 -7.31 45.81 -16.69
CA VAL A 18 -6.56 44.61 -16.28
C VAL A 18 -7.20 43.95 -15.04
N PHE A 19 -7.71 44.72 -14.08
CA PHE A 19 -8.42 44.16 -12.92
C PHE A 19 -9.83 43.65 -13.25
N SER A 20 -10.57 44.27 -14.19
CA SER A 20 -11.88 43.72 -14.62
C SER A 20 -11.73 42.47 -15.51
N ALA A 21 -10.59 42.30 -16.20
CA ALA A 21 -10.27 41.07 -16.93
C ALA A 21 -9.71 39.96 -16.02
N ILE A 22 -9.19 40.32 -14.84
CA ILE A 22 -8.73 39.36 -13.81
C ILE A 22 -9.87 38.96 -12.87
N GLU A 23 -10.83 39.86 -12.57
CA GLU A 23 -12.04 39.52 -11.80
C GLU A 23 -13.08 38.71 -12.60
N ALA A 24 -12.99 38.68 -13.93
CA ALA A 24 -13.79 37.79 -14.78
C ALA A 24 -13.20 36.36 -14.92
N ALA A 25 -12.00 36.11 -14.37
CA ALA A 25 -11.35 34.79 -14.39
C ALA A 25 -11.39 34.07 -13.02
N GLU A 26 -11.94 34.70 -11.97
CA GLU A 26 -12.08 34.10 -10.64
C GLU A 26 -13.54 33.76 -10.26
N ASN A 27 -14.48 33.92 -11.20
CA ASN A 27 -15.89 33.57 -11.00
C ASN A 27 -16.42 32.74 -12.18
N ASP A 28 -15.84 31.56 -12.37
CA ASP A 28 -16.67 30.39 -12.62
C ASP A 28 -16.19 29.31 -11.66
N GLN A 29 -17.09 28.86 -10.79
CA GLN A 29 -16.96 27.56 -10.15
C GLN A 29 -17.11 26.52 -11.27
N GLU A 30 -16.07 26.37 -12.10
CA GLU A 30 -16.02 25.27 -13.06
C GLU A 30 -16.07 23.98 -12.25
N PHE A 31 -17.14 23.24 -12.48
CA PHE A 31 -17.50 22.03 -11.78
C PHE A 31 -16.40 20.97 -11.96
N VAL A 32 -15.51 20.85 -10.97
CA VAL A 32 -14.68 19.64 -10.79
C VAL A 32 -15.53 18.64 -10.00
N PRO A 33 -15.89 17.46 -10.55
CA PRO A 33 -16.62 16.44 -9.82
C PRO A 33 -15.85 16.03 -8.56
N ARG A 34 -16.19 16.63 -7.42
CA ARG A 34 -15.61 16.25 -6.14
C ARG A 34 -16.04 14.83 -5.85
N ARG A 35 -15.05 13.92 -5.71
CA ARG A 35 -15.08 12.66 -4.94
C ARG A 35 -16.51 12.21 -4.66
N GLN A 36 -17.11 11.42 -5.55
CA GLN A 36 -18.54 11.12 -5.60
C GLN A 36 -19.19 11.08 -4.20
N GLN A 37 -19.76 12.21 -3.75
CA GLN A 37 -20.40 12.32 -2.44
C GLN A 37 -21.80 11.67 -2.44
N GLY A 38 -22.26 11.19 -3.61
CA GLY A 38 -23.52 10.51 -3.85
C GLY A 38 -23.50 9.72 -5.17
N ILE A 39 -24.58 9.00 -5.46
CA ILE A 39 -24.72 8.23 -6.72
C ILE A 39 -24.82 9.21 -7.90
N PRO A 40 -23.97 9.08 -8.94
CA PRO A 40 -24.09 9.86 -10.16
C PRO A 40 -25.47 9.74 -10.81
N GLY A 41 -25.89 10.77 -11.55
CA GLY A 41 -27.05 10.69 -12.44
C GLY A 41 -26.87 9.62 -13.55
N PRO A 42 -27.91 9.36 -14.37
CA PRO A 42 -27.82 8.39 -15.47
C PRO A 42 -26.71 8.77 -16.47
N PRO A 43 -26.16 7.80 -17.22
CA PRO A 43 -25.14 8.06 -18.24
C PRO A 43 -25.71 8.96 -19.34
N LEU A 44 -24.87 9.86 -19.88
CA LEU A 44 -25.22 10.68 -21.04
C LEU A 44 -25.15 9.86 -22.32
N SER A 45 -25.84 10.29 -23.38
CA SER A 45 -25.57 9.75 -24.72
C SER A 45 -24.17 10.19 -25.20
N PRO A 46 -23.54 9.49 -26.17
CA PRO A 46 -22.25 9.93 -26.72
C PRO A 46 -22.28 11.37 -27.24
N ALA A 47 -23.36 11.76 -27.93
CA ALA A 47 -23.52 13.12 -28.45
C ALA A 47 -23.68 14.16 -27.33
N ASP A 48 -24.47 13.86 -26.29
CA ASP A 48 -24.64 14.76 -25.15
C ASP A 48 -23.34 14.92 -24.36
N ALA A 49 -22.59 13.84 -24.16
CA ALA A 49 -21.29 13.88 -23.50
C ALA A 49 -20.30 14.77 -24.26
N ILE A 50 -20.16 14.58 -25.58
CA ILE A 50 -19.33 15.43 -26.44
C ILE A 50 -19.75 16.90 -26.35
N SER A 51 -21.06 17.18 -26.39
CA SER A 51 -21.58 18.56 -26.33
C SER A 51 -21.23 19.29 -25.02
N LYS A 52 -20.92 18.54 -23.96
CA LYS A 52 -20.49 19.09 -22.68
C LYS A 52 -18.99 19.25 -22.56
N MET A 53 -18.19 18.63 -23.43
CA MET A 53 -16.74 18.70 -23.33
C MET A 53 -16.22 20.11 -23.67
N THR A 54 -15.26 20.57 -22.88
CA THR A 54 -14.49 21.79 -23.15
C THR A 54 -13.11 21.39 -23.70
N VAL A 55 -12.73 21.99 -24.83
CA VAL A 55 -11.41 21.85 -25.46
C VAL A 55 -10.88 23.23 -25.89
N PRO A 56 -9.57 23.42 -26.10
CA PRO A 56 -9.01 24.68 -26.57
C PRO A 56 -9.59 25.16 -27.89
N SER A 57 -9.46 26.46 -28.15
CA SER A 57 -9.93 27.07 -29.39
C SER A 57 -9.34 26.39 -30.63
N GLY A 58 -10.20 26.16 -31.64
CA GLY A 58 -9.84 25.44 -32.86
C GLY A 58 -9.93 23.93 -32.75
N PHE A 59 -10.10 23.36 -31.55
CA PHE A 59 -10.30 21.93 -31.37
C PHE A 59 -11.79 21.54 -31.35
N SER A 60 -12.06 20.31 -31.77
CA SER A 60 -13.36 19.64 -31.66
C SER A 60 -13.16 18.18 -31.25
N VAL A 61 -14.17 17.58 -30.60
CA VAL A 61 -14.16 16.17 -30.20
C VAL A 61 -15.16 15.40 -31.04
N GLU A 62 -14.77 14.23 -31.51
CA GLU A 62 -15.62 13.32 -32.29
C GLU A 62 -15.63 11.93 -31.65
N ALA A 63 -16.77 11.24 -31.74
CA ALA A 63 -16.84 9.81 -31.41
C ALA A 63 -16.27 9.00 -32.58
N VAL A 64 -15.32 8.11 -32.28
CA VAL A 64 -14.75 7.13 -33.21
C VAL A 64 -15.52 5.81 -33.07
N ALA A 65 -15.75 5.38 -31.82
CA ALA A 65 -16.59 4.25 -31.46
C ALA A 65 -17.26 4.52 -30.11
N ALA A 66 -18.44 3.94 -29.90
CA ALA A 66 -19.18 4.02 -28.64
C ALA A 66 -19.94 2.72 -28.37
N GLU A 67 -20.60 2.61 -27.23
CA GLU A 67 -21.48 1.47 -26.96
C GLU A 67 -22.56 1.30 -28.05
N PRO A 68 -22.89 0.06 -28.50
CA PRO A 68 -22.45 -1.24 -27.98
C PRO A 68 -21.15 -1.81 -28.61
N ASP A 69 -20.56 -1.12 -29.58
CA ASP A 69 -19.40 -1.62 -30.35
C ASP A 69 -18.13 -1.71 -29.49
N ILE A 70 -17.98 -0.76 -28.56
CA ILE A 70 -16.95 -0.75 -27.53
C ILE A 70 -17.62 -0.60 -26.16
N VAL A 71 -17.25 -1.44 -25.20
CA VAL A 71 -17.77 -1.41 -23.82
C VAL A 71 -16.68 -1.73 -22.83
N ASN A 72 -16.63 -0.96 -21.75
CA ASN A 72 -15.72 -1.12 -20.63
C ASN A 72 -14.25 -1.36 -21.06
N PRO A 73 -13.71 -0.47 -21.92
CA PRO A 73 -12.38 -0.64 -22.46
C PRO A 73 -11.30 -0.31 -21.44
N VAL A 74 -10.16 -1.02 -21.51
CA VAL A 74 -9.05 -0.85 -20.54
C VAL A 74 -7.78 -0.31 -21.20
N ALA A 75 -7.40 -0.84 -22.35
CA ALA A 75 -6.19 -0.44 -23.07
C ALA A 75 -6.42 -0.46 -24.59
N MET A 76 -5.69 0.40 -25.32
CA MET A 76 -5.71 0.39 -26.78
C MET A 76 -4.32 0.49 -27.42
N THR A 77 -4.23 0.04 -28.67
CA THR A 77 -3.06 0.24 -29.52
C THR A 77 -3.46 0.29 -30.99
N PHE A 78 -2.56 0.76 -31.84
CA PHE A 78 -2.72 0.76 -33.29
C PHE A 78 -1.75 -0.22 -33.94
N ASP A 79 -2.21 -0.91 -34.98
CA ASP A 79 -1.33 -1.71 -35.83
C ASP A 79 -0.80 -0.94 -37.05
N GLU A 80 0.02 -1.61 -37.84
CA GLU A 80 0.68 -1.08 -39.04
C GLU A 80 -0.26 -0.85 -40.24
N LYS A 81 -1.56 -1.12 -40.07
CA LYS A 81 -2.63 -0.78 -41.03
C LYS A 81 -3.52 0.35 -40.50
N GLY A 82 -3.23 0.88 -39.31
CA GLY A 82 -4.03 1.90 -38.64
C GLY A 82 -5.29 1.38 -37.97
N ARG A 83 -5.45 0.06 -37.82
CA ARG A 83 -6.60 -0.53 -37.10
C ARG A 83 -6.42 -0.38 -35.60
N ILE A 84 -7.52 -0.22 -34.88
CA ILE A 84 -7.52 0.01 -33.44
C ILE A 84 -7.79 -1.30 -32.72
N TRP A 85 -6.88 -1.68 -31.83
CA TRP A 85 -6.99 -2.88 -31.02
C TRP A 85 -7.33 -2.48 -29.60
N VAL A 86 -8.39 -3.02 -29.03
CA VAL A 86 -8.88 -2.65 -27.70
C VAL A 86 -9.15 -3.87 -26.84
N THR A 87 -8.81 -3.77 -25.55
CA THR A 87 -9.18 -4.76 -24.53
C THR A 87 -10.45 -4.32 -23.81
N GLU A 88 -11.38 -5.25 -23.55
CA GLU A 88 -12.60 -5.01 -22.78
C GLU A 88 -12.67 -5.91 -21.54
N SER A 89 -13.10 -5.38 -20.39
CA SER A 89 -12.99 -6.09 -19.10
C SER A 89 -14.27 -6.19 -18.27
N PHE A 90 -15.14 -7.15 -18.58
CA PHE A 90 -16.29 -7.52 -17.77
C PHE A 90 -15.96 -8.20 -16.44
N GLU A 91 -14.75 -8.76 -16.29
CA GLU A 91 -14.34 -9.43 -15.06
C GLU A 91 -13.78 -8.48 -13.99
N TYR A 92 -13.45 -7.23 -14.32
CA TYR A 92 -12.98 -6.28 -13.31
C TYR A 92 -14.08 -5.91 -12.30
N PRO A 93 -13.80 -5.88 -10.96
CA PRO A 93 -12.51 -6.05 -10.30
C PRO A 93 -12.37 -7.40 -9.56
N ARG A 94 -12.80 -8.53 -10.16
CA ARG A 94 -12.73 -9.86 -9.52
C ARG A 94 -11.29 -10.28 -9.21
N LEU A 95 -11.06 -10.60 -7.94
CA LEU A 95 -9.78 -11.14 -7.44
C LEU A 95 -9.49 -12.53 -8.03
N SER A 96 -10.43 -13.46 -7.88
CA SER A 96 -10.33 -14.79 -8.49
C SER A 96 -10.54 -14.70 -10.01
N PRO A 97 -9.79 -15.48 -10.82
CA PRO A 97 -10.08 -15.62 -12.24
C PRO A 97 -11.56 -15.95 -12.48
N GLY A 98 -12.21 -15.16 -13.33
CA GLY A 98 -13.62 -15.31 -13.66
C GLY A 98 -13.85 -16.37 -14.75
N PRO A 99 -15.07 -16.44 -15.29
CA PRO A 99 -15.39 -17.33 -16.42
C PRO A 99 -14.70 -16.94 -17.74
N GLY A 100 -13.91 -15.87 -17.77
CA GLY A 100 -13.15 -15.47 -18.95
C GLY A 100 -13.96 -14.70 -19.98
N ARG A 101 -14.84 -13.78 -19.58
CA ARG A 101 -15.70 -13.04 -20.54
C ARG A 101 -14.99 -11.88 -21.24
N ASP A 102 -13.76 -11.60 -20.85
CA ASP A 102 -13.01 -10.47 -21.38
C ASP A 102 -12.44 -10.81 -22.75
N ARG A 103 -12.23 -9.78 -23.56
CA ARG A 103 -11.97 -9.94 -25.00
C ARG A 103 -11.08 -8.85 -25.56
N ILE A 104 -10.52 -9.16 -26.73
CA ILE A 104 -9.80 -8.23 -27.59
C ILE A 104 -10.64 -8.02 -28.85
N LYS A 105 -10.85 -6.76 -29.21
CA LYS A 105 -11.52 -6.36 -30.44
C LYS A 105 -10.59 -5.59 -31.36
N VAL A 106 -10.81 -5.75 -32.66
CA VAL A 106 -10.23 -4.93 -33.72
C VAL A 106 -11.33 -4.06 -34.29
N LEU A 107 -11.10 -2.75 -34.31
CA LEU A 107 -11.99 -1.75 -34.84
C LEU A 107 -11.40 -1.18 -36.13
N GLU A 108 -12.19 -1.15 -37.19
CA GLU A 108 -11.80 -0.71 -38.52
C GLU A 108 -12.78 0.36 -39.05
N ASP A 109 -12.21 1.42 -39.62
CA ASP A 109 -12.89 2.41 -40.46
C ASP A 109 -12.58 2.06 -41.92
N THR A 110 -13.52 1.38 -42.58
CA THR A 110 -13.35 0.80 -43.91
C THR A 110 -13.74 1.76 -45.03
N ASP A 111 -14.49 2.83 -44.72
CA ASP A 111 -14.90 3.86 -45.68
C ASP A 111 -14.18 5.21 -45.52
N GLN A 112 -13.32 5.35 -44.51
CA GLN A 112 -12.46 6.49 -44.19
C GLN A 112 -13.22 7.77 -43.80
N ASP A 113 -14.44 7.64 -43.26
CA ASP A 113 -15.21 8.79 -42.77
C ASP A 113 -14.78 9.26 -41.35
N GLY A 114 -14.00 8.41 -40.67
CA GLY A 114 -13.46 8.61 -39.34
C GLY A 114 -14.21 7.88 -38.22
N ALA A 115 -15.33 7.22 -38.51
CA ALA A 115 -16.06 6.38 -37.58
C ALA A 115 -15.79 4.89 -37.85
N ILE A 116 -15.89 4.06 -36.82
CA ILE A 116 -15.74 2.61 -36.97
C ILE A 116 -17.04 2.02 -37.54
N ASP A 117 -16.95 1.34 -38.67
CA ASP A 117 -18.06 0.60 -39.29
C ASP A 117 -17.90 -0.93 -39.20
N LYS A 118 -16.71 -1.42 -38.82
CA LYS A 118 -16.43 -2.85 -38.67
C LYS A 118 -15.72 -3.18 -37.36
N VAL A 119 -16.27 -4.17 -36.65
CA VAL A 119 -15.75 -4.68 -35.38
C VAL A 119 -15.55 -6.19 -35.48
N THR A 120 -14.34 -6.66 -35.17
CA THR A 120 -13.99 -8.08 -35.12
C THR A 120 -13.55 -8.46 -33.71
N ILE A 121 -14.10 -9.54 -33.14
CA ILE A 121 -13.55 -10.12 -31.90
C ILE A 121 -12.36 -10.99 -32.31
N PHE A 122 -11.16 -10.57 -31.90
CA PHE A 122 -9.93 -11.31 -32.19
C PHE A 122 -9.70 -12.44 -31.20
N ALA A 123 -9.92 -12.18 -29.91
CA ALA A 123 -9.75 -13.16 -28.85
C ALA A 123 -10.78 -12.95 -27.73
N GLU A 124 -11.17 -14.04 -27.08
CA GLU A 124 -12.09 -14.11 -25.94
C GLU A 124 -11.57 -15.17 -24.95
N GLY A 125 -12.16 -15.28 -23.76
CA GLY A 125 -11.64 -16.18 -22.71
C GLY A 125 -10.66 -15.53 -21.73
N LEU A 126 -10.46 -14.20 -21.81
CA LEU A 126 -9.45 -13.47 -21.04
C LEU A 126 -9.97 -13.04 -19.67
N ASN A 127 -9.06 -12.64 -18.77
CA ASN A 127 -9.36 -12.26 -17.38
C ASN A 127 -8.61 -10.98 -16.96
N ILE A 128 -9.28 -9.85 -17.16
CA ILE A 128 -8.81 -8.48 -16.96
C ILE A 128 -7.55 -8.20 -17.81
N PRO A 129 -7.67 -8.23 -19.15
CA PRO A 129 -6.58 -7.86 -20.05
C PRO A 129 -6.29 -6.35 -19.96
N SER A 130 -5.26 -5.99 -19.18
CA SER A 130 -4.93 -4.60 -18.80
C SER A 130 -3.82 -3.95 -19.63
N GLY A 131 -3.29 -4.64 -20.64
CA GLY A 131 -2.32 -4.08 -21.57
C GLY A 131 -2.31 -4.85 -22.89
N ILE A 132 -2.07 -4.14 -24.00
CA ILE A 132 -2.07 -4.71 -25.35
C ILE A 132 -1.03 -4.03 -26.25
N ALA A 133 -0.31 -4.83 -27.04
CA ALA A 133 0.59 -4.35 -28.09
C ALA A 133 0.55 -5.28 -29.31
N VAL A 134 0.57 -4.72 -30.53
CA VAL A 134 0.63 -5.49 -31.78
C VAL A 134 2.04 -5.39 -32.36
N GLY A 135 2.59 -6.51 -32.85
CA GLY A 135 3.91 -6.57 -33.47
C GLY A 135 4.50 -7.99 -33.45
N TYR A 136 5.55 -8.21 -34.22
CA TYR A 136 6.25 -9.50 -34.34
C TYR A 136 5.33 -10.65 -34.79
N GLY A 137 4.32 -10.35 -35.61
CA GLY A 137 3.39 -11.35 -36.15
C GLY A 137 2.29 -11.81 -35.19
N GLY A 138 1.98 -11.03 -34.16
CA GLY A 138 0.88 -11.34 -33.23
C GLY A 138 0.54 -10.18 -32.30
N VAL A 139 -0.17 -10.53 -31.22
CA VAL A 139 -0.71 -9.61 -30.22
C VAL A 139 -0.24 -10.01 -28.83
N TRP A 140 0.44 -9.09 -28.15
CA TRP A 140 0.92 -9.24 -26.79
C TRP A 140 -0.12 -8.72 -25.82
N VAL A 141 -0.42 -9.47 -24.77
CA VAL A 141 -1.53 -9.17 -23.85
C VAL A 141 -1.10 -9.35 -22.41
N ALA A 142 -1.26 -8.31 -21.59
CA ALA A 142 -1.07 -8.41 -20.15
C ALA A 142 -2.35 -8.96 -19.51
N ASN A 143 -2.37 -10.26 -19.23
CA ASN A 143 -3.50 -11.02 -18.70
C ASN A 143 -3.03 -11.80 -17.46
N ALA A 144 -2.90 -11.09 -16.34
CA ALA A 144 -2.31 -11.64 -15.11
C ALA A 144 -2.88 -13.03 -14.74
N PRO A 145 -2.07 -14.02 -14.34
CA PRO A 145 -0.65 -13.91 -14.00
C PRO A 145 0.31 -13.93 -15.21
N ASP A 146 -0.21 -13.90 -16.42
CA ASP A 146 0.54 -14.18 -17.65
C ASP A 146 0.67 -12.94 -18.55
N ILE A 147 1.80 -12.84 -19.24
CA ILE A 147 1.91 -12.09 -20.50
C ILE A 147 1.74 -13.11 -21.63
N LEU A 148 0.67 -12.94 -22.40
CA LEU A 148 0.31 -13.83 -23.50
C LEU A 148 0.79 -13.27 -24.84
N PHE A 149 1.11 -14.14 -25.77
CA PHE A 149 1.28 -13.83 -27.19
C PHE A 149 0.26 -14.63 -28.00
N LEU A 150 -0.61 -13.91 -28.69
CA LEU A 150 -1.73 -14.45 -29.46
C LEU A 150 -1.45 -14.24 -30.95
N GLN A 151 -1.70 -15.25 -31.77
CA GLN A 151 -1.44 -15.18 -33.21
C GLN A 151 -2.66 -15.63 -34.01
N ASP A 152 -2.81 -15.02 -35.18
CA ASP A 152 -3.70 -15.44 -36.27
C ASP A 152 -2.80 -16.07 -37.34
N THR A 153 -2.90 -17.40 -37.54
CA THR A 153 -2.04 -18.12 -38.49
C THR A 153 -2.72 -18.42 -39.83
N ASP A 154 -4.01 -18.14 -39.98
CA ASP A 154 -4.77 -18.39 -41.21
C ASP A 154 -5.31 -17.12 -41.90
N GLY A 155 -5.18 -15.96 -41.26
CA GLY A 155 -5.50 -14.63 -41.78
C GLY A 155 -6.97 -14.23 -41.63
N ASP A 156 -7.76 -14.92 -40.79
CA ASP A 156 -9.17 -14.61 -40.56
C ASP A 156 -9.42 -13.50 -39.51
N LEU A 157 -8.34 -12.93 -38.97
CA LEU A 157 -8.32 -11.92 -37.92
C LEU A 157 -8.85 -12.43 -36.57
N LYS A 158 -8.60 -13.70 -36.25
CA LYS A 158 -8.84 -14.31 -34.94
C LYS A 158 -7.64 -15.08 -34.44
N ALA A 159 -7.46 -15.09 -33.12
CA ALA A 159 -6.39 -15.85 -32.50
C ALA A 159 -6.67 -17.35 -32.59
N ASP A 160 -5.78 -18.10 -33.24
CA ASP A 160 -5.79 -19.57 -33.34
C ASP A 160 -4.63 -20.22 -32.57
N LYS A 161 -3.61 -19.43 -32.19
CA LYS A 161 -2.49 -19.85 -31.36
C LYS A 161 -2.27 -18.90 -30.19
N THR A 162 -2.08 -19.47 -29.00
CA THR A 162 -1.81 -18.75 -27.75
C THR A 162 -0.56 -19.32 -27.08
N GLU A 163 0.37 -18.45 -26.70
CA GLU A 163 1.58 -18.79 -25.97
C GLU A 163 1.70 -17.95 -24.69
N VAL A 164 2.11 -18.57 -23.58
CA VAL A 164 2.47 -17.87 -22.34
C VAL A 164 3.96 -17.55 -22.41
N ILE A 165 4.30 -16.26 -22.51
CA ILE A 165 5.70 -15.81 -22.64
C ILE A 165 6.34 -15.68 -21.27
N VAL A 166 5.65 -14.98 -20.36
CA VAL A 166 6.10 -14.74 -18.99
C VAL A 166 4.93 -14.99 -18.06
N THR A 167 5.19 -15.68 -16.95
CA THR A 167 4.19 -15.94 -15.91
C THR A 167 4.76 -15.60 -14.53
N GLY A 168 3.89 -15.42 -13.54
CA GLY A 168 4.26 -15.13 -12.16
C GLY A 168 3.89 -13.72 -11.69
N PHE A 169 3.17 -12.95 -12.50
CA PHE A 169 2.61 -11.68 -12.07
C PHE A 169 1.50 -11.90 -11.03
N GLY A 170 1.45 -11.02 -10.03
CA GLY A 170 0.43 -11.10 -8.99
C GLY A 170 -1.00 -10.90 -9.52
N ARG A 171 -1.97 -11.30 -8.71
CA ARG A 171 -3.38 -10.86 -8.80
C ARG A 171 -3.93 -10.41 -7.44
N THR A 172 -3.03 -9.97 -6.56
CA THR A 172 -3.39 -9.62 -5.16
C THR A 172 -4.25 -8.36 -5.15
N ASP A 173 -3.95 -7.42 -6.05
CA ASP A 173 -4.78 -6.26 -6.32
C ASP A 173 -5.09 -6.19 -7.83
N THR A 174 -6.37 -6.27 -8.18
CA THR A 174 -6.84 -6.25 -9.57
C THR A 174 -6.92 -4.86 -10.16
N HIS A 175 -6.66 -3.83 -9.36
CA HIS A 175 -6.53 -2.44 -9.75
C HIS A 175 -5.11 -2.07 -10.21
N GLU A 176 -4.13 -2.95 -9.96
CA GLU A 176 -2.70 -2.69 -10.15
C GLU A 176 -2.00 -3.84 -10.92
N LEU A 177 -2.78 -4.54 -11.76
CA LEU A 177 -2.29 -5.65 -12.59
C LEU A 177 -1.21 -5.19 -13.57
N PRO A 178 -0.40 -6.14 -14.11
CA PRO A 178 0.50 -5.84 -15.21
C PRO A 178 -0.24 -5.14 -16.36
N ASN A 179 0.27 -4.03 -16.86
CA ASN A 179 -0.46 -3.15 -17.79
C ASN A 179 0.46 -2.41 -18.76
N SER A 180 -0.16 -1.61 -19.65
CA SER A 180 0.49 -0.63 -20.53
C SER A 180 1.67 -1.17 -21.34
N LEU A 181 1.42 -2.24 -22.09
CA LEU A 181 2.42 -2.80 -23.01
C LEU A 181 2.76 -1.79 -24.12
N THR A 182 4.02 -1.37 -24.20
CA THR A 182 4.50 -0.32 -25.13
C THR A 182 5.82 -0.73 -25.76
N TRP A 183 5.94 -0.61 -27.09
CA TRP A 183 7.21 -0.83 -27.80
C TRP A 183 8.21 0.29 -27.46
N GLY A 184 9.39 -0.10 -26.98
CA GLY A 184 10.46 0.82 -26.65
C GLY A 184 11.37 1.14 -27.85
N PRO A 185 12.17 2.21 -27.76
CA PRO A 185 13.10 2.59 -28.83
C PRO A 185 14.21 1.55 -29.10
N ASP A 186 14.56 0.73 -28.11
CA ASP A 186 15.52 -0.39 -28.25
C ASP A 186 14.90 -1.67 -28.87
N GLY A 187 13.61 -1.64 -29.19
CA GLY A 187 12.87 -2.78 -29.75
C GLY A 187 12.34 -3.77 -28.72
N TYR A 188 12.54 -3.54 -27.42
CA TYR A 188 11.92 -4.34 -26.36
C TYR A 188 10.45 -3.95 -26.17
N LEU A 189 9.65 -4.89 -25.65
CA LEU A 189 8.30 -4.63 -25.18
C LEU A 189 8.33 -4.26 -23.69
N TYR A 190 7.97 -3.03 -23.35
CA TYR A 190 7.91 -2.54 -21.97
C TYR A 190 6.52 -2.74 -21.38
N GLY A 191 6.44 -2.91 -20.06
CA GLY A 191 5.17 -2.96 -19.32
C GLY A 191 5.34 -2.59 -17.86
N LEU A 192 4.23 -2.29 -17.20
CA LEU A 192 4.19 -1.84 -15.80
C LEU A 192 3.53 -2.88 -14.89
N ASN A 193 3.87 -2.87 -13.61
CA ASN A 193 3.14 -3.57 -12.54
C ASN A 193 3.08 -2.65 -11.30
N GLY A 194 1.98 -2.69 -10.52
CA GLY A 194 1.81 -1.79 -9.38
C GLY A 194 2.21 -2.34 -8.01
N VAL A 195 2.23 -1.44 -7.01
CA VAL A 195 2.87 -1.62 -5.71
C VAL A 195 2.22 -2.67 -4.80
N PHE A 196 0.92 -2.92 -4.91
CA PHE A 196 0.23 -3.94 -4.11
C PHE A 196 0.09 -5.28 -4.82
N ASN A 197 0.46 -5.33 -6.11
CA ASN A 197 0.43 -6.55 -6.88
C ASN A 197 1.78 -7.30 -6.82
N HIS A 198 1.97 -8.07 -5.74
CA HIS A 198 3.19 -8.83 -5.50
C HIS A 198 3.43 -9.88 -6.59
N SER A 199 4.56 -9.78 -7.27
CA SER A 199 4.93 -10.62 -8.40
C SER A 199 6.18 -11.43 -8.09
N HIS A 200 6.17 -12.69 -8.53
CA HIS A 200 7.33 -13.59 -8.48
C HIS A 200 7.45 -14.28 -9.84
N VAL A 201 8.19 -13.64 -10.73
CA VAL A 201 8.46 -14.16 -12.07
C VAL A 201 9.70 -15.03 -12.01
N LYS A 202 9.55 -16.30 -12.40
CA LYS A 202 10.68 -17.21 -12.62
C LYS A 202 10.91 -17.34 -14.10
N HIS A 203 12.04 -16.85 -14.58
CA HIS A 203 12.34 -16.87 -16.00
C HIS A 203 13.79 -17.31 -16.23
N ARG A 204 13.99 -18.36 -17.03
CA ARG A 204 15.32 -18.89 -17.41
C ARG A 204 16.33 -19.07 -16.25
N GLY A 205 15.84 -19.54 -15.11
CA GLY A 205 16.68 -19.80 -13.93
C GLY A 205 16.97 -18.57 -13.06
N GLN A 206 16.41 -17.41 -13.39
CA GLN A 206 16.43 -16.21 -12.57
C GLN A 206 15.08 -16.04 -11.84
N ASP A 207 15.15 -15.54 -10.61
CA ASP A 207 14.00 -15.22 -9.77
C ASP A 207 13.86 -13.69 -9.66
N PHE A 208 12.78 -13.15 -10.21
CA PHE A 208 12.43 -11.73 -10.09
C PHE A 208 11.28 -11.59 -9.10
N VAL A 209 11.56 -11.02 -7.92
CA VAL A 209 10.57 -10.73 -6.88
C VAL A 209 10.43 -9.22 -6.77
N PHE A 210 9.25 -8.71 -7.13
CA PHE A 210 9.02 -7.27 -7.21
C PHE A 210 7.55 -6.95 -6.92
N THR A 211 7.28 -5.67 -6.68
CA THR A 211 5.93 -5.13 -6.66
C THR A 211 5.79 -4.06 -7.73
N CYS A 212 6.05 -2.78 -7.42
CA CYS A 212 5.93 -1.72 -8.40
C CYS A 212 7.18 -1.66 -9.30
N ALA A 213 7.03 -1.90 -10.61
CA ALA A 213 8.16 -1.93 -11.54
C ALA A 213 7.76 -1.60 -12.99
N LEU A 214 8.74 -1.07 -13.72
CA LEU A 214 8.78 -1.08 -15.18
C LEU A 214 9.63 -2.28 -15.60
N PHE A 215 9.03 -3.22 -16.31
CA PHE A 215 9.70 -4.40 -16.87
C PHE A 215 9.82 -4.27 -18.39
N ARG A 216 10.69 -5.08 -18.98
CA ARG A 216 10.78 -5.23 -20.43
C ARG A 216 10.95 -6.69 -20.84
N ILE A 217 10.49 -7.02 -22.04
CA ILE A 217 10.61 -8.35 -22.65
C ILE A 217 11.27 -8.18 -24.02
N ASP A 218 12.33 -8.94 -24.29
CA ASP A 218 12.89 -9.02 -25.65
C ASP A 218 11.93 -9.86 -26.52
N PRO A 219 11.28 -9.31 -27.56
CA PRO A 219 10.32 -10.05 -28.36
C PRO A 219 10.95 -11.17 -29.22
N ARG A 220 12.28 -11.18 -29.40
CA ARG A 220 13.00 -12.17 -30.20
C ARG A 220 13.47 -13.34 -29.36
N THR A 221 13.92 -13.06 -28.14
CA THR A 221 14.41 -14.10 -27.22
C THR A 221 13.39 -14.50 -26.17
N HIS A 222 12.34 -13.71 -25.96
CA HIS A 222 11.37 -13.81 -24.86
C HIS A 222 11.99 -13.61 -23.47
N ASP A 223 13.21 -13.06 -23.37
CA ASP A 223 13.86 -12.76 -22.10
C ASP A 223 13.12 -11.66 -21.34
N PHE A 224 12.87 -11.89 -20.06
CA PHE A 224 12.25 -10.94 -19.15
C PHE A 224 13.30 -10.24 -18.28
N GLU A 225 13.18 -8.92 -18.14
CA GLU A 225 14.05 -8.09 -17.32
C GLU A 225 13.26 -7.05 -16.52
N LEU A 226 13.73 -6.74 -15.31
CA LEU A 226 13.30 -5.55 -14.58
C LEU A 226 14.15 -4.37 -15.01
N PHE A 227 13.52 -3.35 -15.58
CA PHE A 227 14.20 -2.13 -16.00
C PHE A 227 14.41 -1.18 -14.81
N SER A 228 13.35 -0.94 -14.03
CA SER A 228 13.40 -0.10 -12.83
C SER A 228 12.27 -0.46 -11.85
N GLU A 229 12.41 -0.09 -10.59
CA GLU A 229 11.44 -0.39 -9.53
C GLU A 229 10.98 0.89 -8.81
N GLY A 230 9.84 0.83 -8.12
CA GLY A 230 9.26 1.95 -7.38
C GLY A 230 8.03 2.57 -8.05
N THR A 231 7.61 3.75 -7.59
CA THR A 231 6.30 4.39 -7.87
C THR A 231 5.12 3.74 -7.14
N SER A 232 3.89 3.86 -7.63
CA SER A 232 2.67 3.48 -6.93
C SER A 232 1.81 2.53 -7.76
N ASN A 233 0.80 3.07 -8.44
CA ASN A 233 -0.01 2.40 -9.42
C ASN A 233 0.21 3.12 -10.75
N PRO A 234 1.29 2.78 -11.47
CA PRO A 234 1.64 3.44 -12.71
C PRO A 234 0.76 2.92 -13.87
N TRP A 235 0.30 3.86 -14.71
CA TRP A 235 -0.51 3.60 -15.89
C TRP A 235 0.01 4.40 -17.07
N GLY A 236 0.40 3.69 -18.12
CA GLY A 236 0.94 4.24 -19.35
C GLY A 236 2.45 4.46 -19.31
N ILE A 237 3.06 4.29 -20.49
CA ILE A 237 4.48 4.51 -20.75
C ILE A 237 4.60 5.38 -21.98
N ALA A 238 5.35 6.48 -21.89
CA ALA A 238 5.67 7.36 -23.00
C ALA A 238 7.19 7.48 -23.16
N PHE A 239 7.66 7.58 -24.39
CA PHE A 239 9.07 7.86 -24.70
C PHE A 239 9.20 9.24 -25.35
N ASP A 240 10.18 10.04 -24.93
CA ASP A 240 10.49 11.30 -25.63
C ASP A 240 11.27 11.05 -26.96
N PRO A 241 11.57 12.08 -27.75
CA PRO A 241 12.35 11.95 -28.98
C PRO A 241 13.80 11.52 -28.78
N ASN A 242 14.32 11.48 -27.54
CA ASN A 242 15.63 10.94 -27.21
C ASN A 242 15.54 9.49 -26.70
N GLY A 243 14.33 8.97 -26.50
CA GLY A 243 14.04 7.62 -26.05
C GLY A 243 14.11 7.42 -24.53
N GLU A 244 13.97 8.51 -23.77
CA GLU A 244 13.84 8.48 -22.31
C GLU A 244 12.41 8.10 -21.91
N ALA A 245 12.24 7.31 -20.84
CA ALA A 245 10.96 6.74 -20.45
C ALA A 245 10.23 7.59 -19.39
N PHE A 246 8.92 7.79 -19.59
CA PHE A 246 8.05 8.51 -18.67
C PHE A 246 6.82 7.68 -18.34
N VAL A 247 6.39 7.74 -17.08
CA VAL A 247 5.18 7.05 -16.62
C VAL A 247 4.30 8.00 -15.84
N SER A 248 2.98 7.81 -15.96
CA SER A 248 2.02 8.44 -15.07
C SER A 248 1.73 7.51 -13.89
N ALA A 249 1.51 8.06 -12.68
CA ALA A 249 1.24 7.27 -11.49
C ALA A 249 0.13 7.88 -10.60
N CYS A 250 -0.71 7.03 -10.01
CA CYS A 250 -1.77 7.47 -9.09
C CYS A 250 -1.29 7.67 -7.64
N VAL A 251 -2.09 8.34 -6.80
CA VAL A 251 -1.93 8.46 -5.33
C VAL A 251 -0.73 9.31 -4.85
N ILE A 252 0.47 9.08 -5.37
CA ILE A 252 1.65 9.91 -5.13
C ILE A 252 1.75 10.98 -6.24
N ASP A 253 2.95 11.53 -6.48
CA ASP A 253 3.16 12.47 -7.58
C ASP A 253 2.89 11.79 -8.93
N HIS A 254 2.43 12.57 -9.90
CA HIS A 254 1.79 12.03 -11.10
C HIS A 254 2.74 11.66 -12.22
N LEU A 255 3.93 12.23 -12.30
CA LEU A 255 4.82 12.08 -13.46
C LEU A 255 6.28 11.81 -13.07
N TRP A 256 6.87 10.81 -13.73
CA TRP A 256 8.18 10.26 -13.38
C TRP A 256 9.02 10.03 -14.64
N HIS A 257 10.32 10.32 -14.56
CA HIS A 257 11.33 9.92 -15.55
C HIS A 257 12.03 8.65 -15.06
N LEU A 258 11.84 7.54 -15.77
CA LEU A 258 12.37 6.22 -15.41
C LEU A 258 13.61 5.88 -16.23
N THR A 259 14.66 5.40 -15.56
CA THR A 259 15.89 4.92 -16.17
C THR A 259 16.27 3.55 -15.61
N GLU A 260 17.08 2.81 -16.36
CA GLU A 260 17.48 1.45 -16.01
C GLU A 260 18.24 1.46 -14.68
N SER A 261 18.01 0.45 -13.82
CA SER A 261 18.48 0.38 -12.43
C SER A 261 17.94 1.48 -11.50
N GLY A 262 17.00 2.32 -11.94
CA GLY A 262 16.36 3.30 -11.06
C GLY A 262 15.51 2.64 -9.97
N TYR A 263 15.57 3.17 -8.74
CA TYR A 263 14.66 2.82 -7.66
C TYR A 263 13.91 4.05 -7.16
N TYR A 264 12.63 4.14 -7.47
CA TYR A 264 11.80 5.32 -7.26
C TYR A 264 11.01 5.24 -5.95
N ARG A 265 10.67 6.41 -5.41
CA ARG A 265 9.80 6.52 -4.24
C ARG A 265 8.49 5.79 -4.49
N ARG A 266 8.04 5.00 -3.52
CA ARG A 266 6.84 4.17 -3.62
C ARG A 266 5.74 4.53 -2.64
N GLN A 267 4.49 4.17 -2.97
CA GLN A 267 3.32 4.46 -2.12
C GLN A 267 3.32 3.64 -0.81
N GLY A 268 3.77 2.38 -0.84
CA GLY A 268 3.72 1.51 0.33
C GLY A 268 4.54 0.24 0.20
N GLY A 269 4.78 -0.44 1.31
CA GLY A 269 5.64 -1.62 1.43
C GLY A 269 7.11 -1.27 1.70
N PRO A 270 7.92 -2.25 2.17
CA PRO A 270 9.30 -2.01 2.54
C PRO A 270 10.17 -1.77 1.31
N TYR A 271 11.13 -0.85 1.43
CA TYR A 271 12.22 -0.75 0.46
C TYR A 271 13.23 -1.87 0.68
N PRO A 272 13.88 -2.36 -0.39
CA PRO A 272 15.09 -3.14 -0.25
C PRO A 272 16.11 -2.40 0.64
N PRO A 273 16.88 -3.12 1.46
CA PRO A 273 17.93 -2.50 2.26
C PRO A 273 18.88 -1.69 1.38
N HIS A 274 19.29 -0.53 1.88
CA HIS A 274 20.23 0.38 1.22
C HIS A 274 19.72 1.10 -0.02
N THR A 275 18.44 1.00 -0.39
CA THR A 275 17.87 1.81 -1.47
C THR A 275 18.05 3.31 -1.22
N TRP A 276 18.43 4.04 -2.27
CA TRP A 276 18.37 5.51 -2.28
C TRP A 276 17.30 5.96 -3.27
N GLU A 277 16.10 6.21 -2.75
CA GLU A 277 14.93 6.51 -3.57
C GLU A 277 15.10 7.76 -4.45
N LEU A 278 14.64 7.65 -5.69
CA LEU A 278 14.48 8.74 -6.65
C LEU A 278 13.08 9.35 -6.56
N GLY A 279 12.99 10.67 -6.66
CA GLY A 279 11.73 11.42 -6.65
C GLY A 279 11.05 11.49 -8.02
N SER A 280 9.87 12.09 -8.04
CA SER A 280 9.14 12.46 -9.26
C SER A 280 9.82 13.66 -9.94
N ILE A 281 9.37 13.99 -11.16
CA ILE A 281 9.89 15.15 -11.91
C ILE A 281 8.98 16.38 -11.80
N VAL A 282 8.08 16.42 -10.82
CA VAL A 282 7.07 17.47 -10.66
C VAL A 282 7.12 18.10 -9.27
N ASN A 283 6.71 19.35 -9.17
CA ASN A 283 6.48 20.04 -7.89
C ASN A 283 5.08 20.64 -7.76
N HIS A 284 4.21 20.30 -8.72
CA HIS A 284 2.80 20.69 -8.77
C HIS A 284 1.93 19.44 -8.73
N LYS A 285 0.63 19.68 -8.58
CA LYS A 285 -0.40 18.65 -8.69
C LYS A 285 -1.47 19.17 -9.63
N HIS A 286 -1.98 18.29 -10.47
CA HIS A 286 -3.27 18.51 -11.11
C HIS A 286 -4.39 18.22 -10.10
N GLN A 287 -5.63 18.55 -10.45
CA GLN A 287 -6.82 18.30 -9.63
C GLN A 287 -7.02 16.80 -9.38
N MET A 288 -7.11 16.40 -8.12
CA MET A 288 -7.30 15.00 -7.68
C MET A 288 -6.16 14.06 -8.16
N ALA A 289 -6.04 12.85 -7.59
CA ALA A 289 -4.84 12.02 -7.74
C ALA A 289 -5.13 10.61 -8.31
N ALA A 290 -5.74 10.54 -9.51
CA ALA A 290 -5.88 9.29 -10.24
C ALA A 290 -5.66 9.51 -11.75
N TYR A 291 -4.41 9.31 -12.15
CA TYR A 291 -3.92 9.52 -13.51
C TYR A 291 -3.84 8.18 -14.24
N CYS A 292 -4.26 8.14 -15.50
CA CYS A 292 -4.31 6.91 -16.28
C CYS A 292 -4.00 7.20 -17.75
N GLY A 293 -3.14 6.37 -18.32
CA GLY A 293 -2.57 6.62 -19.65
C GLY A 293 -1.55 7.77 -19.65
N ILE A 294 -0.64 7.72 -20.61
CA ILE A 294 0.26 8.83 -20.94
C ILE A 294 0.69 8.70 -22.40
N GLU A 295 0.67 9.82 -23.12
CA GLU A 295 1.11 9.91 -24.51
C GLU A 295 2.06 11.11 -24.67
N TYR A 296 3.25 10.87 -25.22
CA TYR A 296 4.10 11.95 -25.71
C TYR A 296 3.67 12.30 -27.14
N PHE A 297 2.97 13.42 -27.27
CA PHE A 297 2.32 13.81 -28.51
C PHE A 297 3.22 14.71 -29.37
N ASP A 298 3.59 14.23 -30.56
CA ASP A 298 4.32 14.99 -31.58
C ASP A 298 3.75 14.69 -32.97
N SER A 299 2.88 15.58 -33.43
CA SER A 299 2.22 15.47 -34.73
C SER A 299 1.90 16.83 -35.30
N ASP A 300 2.04 16.97 -36.62
CA ASP A 300 1.73 18.21 -37.33
C ASP A 300 0.26 18.47 -37.58
N ALA A 301 -0.60 17.51 -37.23
CA ALA A 301 -2.04 17.69 -37.12
C ALA A 301 -2.43 18.85 -36.20
N TYR A 302 -1.63 19.16 -35.18
CA TYR A 302 -1.90 20.21 -34.20
C TYR A 302 -0.93 21.38 -34.34
N PRO A 303 -1.26 22.60 -33.87
CA PRO A 303 -0.32 23.71 -33.79
C PRO A 303 0.92 23.37 -32.96
N ALA A 304 2.05 24.02 -33.26
CA ALA A 304 3.34 23.73 -32.61
C ALA A 304 3.31 23.85 -31.08
N GLU A 305 2.44 24.71 -30.53
CA GLU A 305 2.33 24.84 -29.08
C GLU A 305 1.84 23.55 -28.41
N TYR A 306 1.04 22.71 -29.06
CA TYR A 306 0.50 21.46 -28.51
C TYR A 306 1.36 20.22 -28.82
N ARG A 307 2.52 20.40 -29.45
CA ARG A 307 3.47 19.32 -29.75
C ARG A 307 4.53 19.23 -28.65
N ASP A 308 5.24 18.10 -28.61
CA ASP A 308 6.31 17.84 -27.65
C ASP A 308 5.84 17.96 -26.18
N CYS A 309 4.60 17.52 -25.93
CA CYS A 309 3.94 17.56 -24.62
C CYS A 309 3.51 16.15 -24.18
N LEU A 310 3.42 15.94 -22.87
CA LEU A 310 2.87 14.73 -22.26
C LEU A 310 1.40 14.95 -21.91
N TYR A 311 0.53 14.12 -22.49
CA TYR A 311 -0.92 14.11 -22.25
C TYR A 311 -1.27 12.93 -21.36
N MET A 312 -2.01 13.16 -20.28
CA MET A 312 -2.38 12.12 -19.31
C MET A 312 -3.88 12.21 -18.99
N GLY A 313 -4.57 11.09 -19.03
CA GLY A 313 -5.93 11.00 -18.51
C GLY A 313 -5.96 11.18 -17.00
N ASN A 314 -7.02 11.80 -16.48
CA ASN A 314 -7.29 11.92 -15.06
C ASN A 314 -8.74 11.53 -14.78
N ILE A 315 -8.91 10.31 -14.26
CA ILE A 315 -10.22 9.69 -14.06
C ILE A 315 -11.03 10.38 -12.96
N HIS A 316 -10.35 10.97 -11.97
CA HIS A 316 -11.03 11.71 -10.92
C HIS A 316 -11.39 13.13 -11.35
N GLY A 317 -10.56 13.74 -12.20
CA GLY A 317 -10.82 15.06 -12.77
C GLY A 317 -11.79 15.04 -13.95
N GLY A 318 -12.01 13.88 -14.58
CA GLY A 318 -12.80 13.76 -15.81
C GLY A 318 -12.20 14.57 -16.96
N CYS A 319 -10.87 14.53 -17.11
CA CYS A 319 -10.12 15.43 -18.00
C CYS A 319 -8.82 14.81 -18.51
N VAL A 320 -8.18 15.48 -19.48
CA VAL A 320 -6.83 15.19 -19.97
C VAL A 320 -5.89 16.32 -19.55
N ASN A 321 -4.98 16.02 -18.62
CA ASN A 321 -3.97 16.96 -18.15
C ASN A 321 -2.77 17.01 -19.10
N VAL A 322 -2.02 18.12 -19.06
CA VAL A 322 -0.83 18.32 -19.91
C VAL A 322 0.37 18.79 -19.09
N ASP A 323 1.52 18.18 -19.36
CA ASP A 323 2.82 18.61 -18.84
C ASP A 323 3.85 18.77 -19.95
N VAL A 324 4.76 19.73 -19.77
CA VAL A 324 5.89 19.98 -20.68
C VAL A 324 7.19 19.68 -19.97
N LEU A 325 8.05 18.91 -20.63
CA LEU A 325 9.36 18.52 -20.12
C LEU A 325 10.40 19.64 -20.31
N GLN A 326 11.19 19.88 -19.27
CA GLN A 326 12.37 20.73 -19.29
C GLN A 326 13.57 19.93 -18.79
N ARG A 327 14.69 19.94 -19.53
CA ARG A 327 15.93 19.25 -19.14
C ARG A 327 16.53 19.84 -17.85
N ASP A 328 17.05 18.97 -17.00
CA ASP A 328 17.72 19.28 -15.73
C ASP A 328 18.81 18.22 -15.44
N GLY A 329 20.03 18.48 -15.90
CA GLY A 329 21.13 17.49 -15.86
C GLY A 329 20.80 16.26 -16.72
N SER A 330 21.04 15.06 -16.19
CA SER A 330 20.63 13.78 -16.79
C SER A 330 19.14 13.44 -16.62
N THR A 331 18.34 14.33 -16.02
CA THR A 331 16.90 14.11 -15.83
C THR A 331 16.08 15.31 -16.32
N TYR A 332 14.82 15.39 -15.89
CA TYR A 332 13.87 16.39 -16.29
C TYR A 332 13.16 17.01 -15.08
N PHE A 333 12.58 18.18 -15.35
CA PHE A 333 11.54 18.80 -14.55
C PHE A 333 10.34 19.08 -15.47
N ALA A 334 9.14 18.74 -15.03
CA ALA A 334 7.92 18.94 -15.79
C ALA A 334 7.12 20.15 -15.26
N LYS A 335 6.55 20.93 -16.18
CA LYS A 335 5.70 22.09 -15.87
C LYS A 335 4.27 21.85 -16.34
N PRO A 336 3.26 22.22 -15.53
CA PRO A 336 1.87 22.06 -15.92
C PRO A 336 1.48 23.04 -17.02
N ARG A 337 0.48 22.62 -17.79
CA ARG A 337 -0.34 23.49 -18.63
C ARG A 337 -1.82 23.35 -18.25
N PRO A 338 -2.70 24.25 -18.72
CA PRO A 338 -4.13 24.05 -18.60
C PRO A 338 -4.55 22.68 -19.16
N ASP A 339 -5.65 22.15 -18.63
CA ASP A 339 -6.24 20.92 -19.12
C ASP A 339 -6.56 21.03 -20.62
N PHE A 340 -6.22 19.98 -21.36
CA PHE A 340 -6.47 19.95 -22.79
C PHE A 340 -7.91 19.56 -23.14
N LEU A 341 -8.54 18.76 -22.28
CA LEU A 341 -9.93 18.38 -22.43
C LEU A 341 -10.53 18.24 -21.05
N THR A 342 -11.68 18.87 -20.81
CA THR A 342 -12.49 18.67 -19.61
C THR A 342 -13.85 18.17 -20.03
N ALA A 343 -14.26 16.98 -19.58
CA ALA A 343 -15.47 16.35 -20.12
C ALA A 343 -16.77 16.93 -19.56
N ASN A 344 -16.72 17.56 -18.39
CA ASN A 344 -17.90 18.04 -17.65
C ASN A 344 -18.97 16.94 -17.47
N ASP A 345 -18.50 15.70 -17.34
CA ASP A 345 -19.30 14.50 -17.14
C ASP A 345 -18.63 13.62 -16.08
N VAL A 346 -19.40 13.25 -15.05
CA VAL A 346 -18.93 12.46 -13.91
C VAL A 346 -18.76 10.98 -14.22
N TRP A 347 -19.14 10.54 -15.43
CA TRP A 347 -18.91 9.18 -15.92
C TRP A 347 -17.62 9.05 -16.74
N HIS A 348 -17.07 10.17 -17.21
CA HIS A 348 -15.90 10.17 -18.10
C HIS A 348 -14.63 9.74 -17.37
N MET A 349 -14.01 8.66 -17.85
CA MET A 349 -12.79 8.06 -17.31
C MET A 349 -11.79 7.85 -18.44
N PRO A 350 -10.95 8.84 -18.76
CA PRO A 350 -9.93 8.70 -19.79
C PRO A 350 -8.82 7.77 -19.25
N VAL A 351 -8.76 6.55 -19.79
CA VAL A 351 -7.87 5.47 -19.31
C VAL A 351 -6.67 5.21 -20.21
N ASP A 352 -6.73 5.62 -21.49
CA ASP A 352 -5.59 5.51 -22.41
C ASP A 352 -5.62 6.62 -23.46
N GLN A 353 -4.44 7.02 -23.95
CA GLN A 353 -4.28 8.04 -24.97
C GLN A 353 -3.23 7.59 -25.99
N LYS A 354 -3.49 7.82 -27.28
CA LYS A 354 -2.57 7.46 -28.38
C LYS A 354 -2.62 8.48 -29.51
N THR A 355 -1.49 8.69 -30.17
CA THR A 355 -1.45 9.39 -31.47
C THR A 355 -1.90 8.45 -32.59
N GLY A 356 -2.96 8.83 -33.32
CA GLY A 356 -3.49 8.03 -34.42
C GLY A 356 -2.80 8.24 -35.78
N PRO A 357 -3.19 7.47 -36.81
CA PRO A 357 -2.61 7.57 -38.15
C PRO A 357 -2.93 8.89 -38.87
N ASP A 358 -4.01 9.57 -38.47
CA ASP A 358 -4.35 10.94 -38.91
C ASP A 358 -3.58 12.02 -38.12
N GLY A 359 -2.75 11.61 -37.17
CA GLY A 359 -1.94 12.48 -36.33
C GLY A 359 -2.71 13.13 -35.17
N CYS A 360 -3.99 12.80 -34.98
CA CYS A 360 -4.81 13.33 -33.90
C CYS A 360 -4.66 12.53 -32.59
N LEU A 361 -5.04 13.12 -31.46
CA LEU A 361 -5.06 12.45 -30.16
C LEU A 361 -6.36 11.63 -30.03
N TYR A 362 -6.22 10.33 -29.78
CA TYR A 362 -7.32 9.43 -29.44
C TYR A 362 -7.38 9.25 -27.93
N VAL A 363 -8.57 9.28 -27.37
CA VAL A 363 -8.83 9.15 -25.92
C VAL A 363 -9.78 7.99 -25.69
N LEU A 364 -9.28 6.94 -25.04
CA LEU A 364 -10.07 5.78 -24.63
C LEU A 364 -10.78 6.10 -23.31
N ASP A 365 -12.10 6.02 -23.32
CA ASP A 365 -12.95 6.33 -22.18
C ASP A 365 -13.64 5.06 -21.69
N TRP A 366 -13.29 4.65 -20.48
CA TRP A 366 -13.91 3.49 -19.81
C TRP A 366 -15.42 3.73 -19.62
N TYR A 367 -15.84 4.99 -19.39
CA TYR A 367 -17.20 5.47 -19.18
C TYR A 367 -18.07 4.65 -18.21
N ASP A 368 -17.96 4.91 -16.91
CA ASP A 368 -18.65 4.13 -15.87
C ASP A 368 -19.05 5.02 -14.67
N ARG A 369 -19.96 4.51 -13.86
CA ARG A 369 -20.45 5.15 -12.64
C ARG A 369 -19.40 5.18 -11.54
N TYR A 370 -18.45 4.25 -11.44
CA TYR A 370 -17.53 4.16 -10.30
C TYR A 370 -16.06 4.31 -10.69
N HIS A 371 -15.46 5.45 -10.34
CA HIS A 371 -14.03 5.74 -10.59
C HIS A 371 -13.08 4.82 -9.80
N CYS A 372 -13.53 4.26 -8.68
CA CYS A 372 -12.72 3.44 -7.78
C CYS A 372 -13.36 2.06 -7.58
N TYR A 373 -12.55 1.00 -7.54
CA TYR A 373 -13.06 -0.37 -7.35
C TYR A 373 -13.72 -0.57 -5.98
N GLN A 374 -13.32 0.20 -4.96
CA GLN A 374 -13.89 0.11 -3.63
C GLN A 374 -15.38 0.50 -3.65
N ASP A 375 -15.74 1.52 -4.42
CA ASP A 375 -17.13 1.94 -4.59
C ASP A 375 -17.93 0.92 -5.38
N ALA A 376 -17.33 0.35 -6.44
CA ALA A 376 -17.93 -0.75 -7.20
C ALA A 376 -18.12 -2.02 -6.35
N ARG A 377 -17.18 -2.34 -5.43
CA ARG A 377 -17.30 -3.48 -4.49
C ARG A 377 -18.31 -3.22 -3.39
N ALA A 378 -18.45 -1.97 -2.95
CA ALA A 378 -19.44 -1.60 -1.95
C ALA A 378 -20.87 -1.70 -2.51
N ARG A 379 -21.05 -1.54 -3.84
CA ARG A 379 -22.35 -1.56 -4.52
C ARG A 379 -22.28 -2.34 -5.86
N PRO A 380 -22.05 -3.66 -5.83
CA PRO A 380 -21.80 -4.45 -7.05
C PRO A 380 -22.99 -4.49 -8.01
N GLY A 381 -24.23 -4.40 -7.52
CA GLY A 381 -25.44 -4.39 -8.35
C GLY A 381 -25.66 -3.09 -9.14
N ASP A 382 -24.96 -2.01 -8.78
CA ASP A 382 -25.06 -0.69 -9.42
C ASP A 382 -24.01 -0.48 -10.52
N VAL A 383 -23.11 -1.44 -10.71
CA VAL A 383 -21.99 -1.38 -11.65
C VAL A 383 -22.50 -1.63 -13.09
N ASP A 384 -22.36 -0.63 -13.96
CA ASP A 384 -22.72 -0.73 -15.39
C ASP A 384 -21.46 -0.97 -16.23
N ARG A 385 -21.26 -2.21 -16.69
CA ARG A 385 -20.11 -2.61 -17.52
C ARG A 385 -20.41 -2.65 -19.02
N LEU A 386 -21.51 -2.03 -19.45
CA LEU A 386 -21.97 -2.07 -20.85
C LEU A 386 -21.74 -0.74 -21.58
N LYS A 387 -20.88 0.11 -21.03
CA LYS A 387 -20.61 1.47 -21.49
C LYS A 387 -19.11 1.65 -21.71
N GLY A 388 -18.73 2.43 -22.71
CA GLY A 388 -17.34 2.66 -23.09
C GLY A 388 -17.28 3.39 -24.42
N ARG A 389 -16.25 4.23 -24.61
CA ARG A 389 -16.16 5.12 -25.76
C ARG A 389 -14.71 5.33 -26.20
N LEU A 390 -14.56 5.69 -27.46
CA LEU A 390 -13.31 6.12 -28.04
C LEU A 390 -13.54 7.45 -28.75
N TYR A 391 -12.83 8.47 -28.30
CA TYR A 391 -12.91 9.80 -28.89
C TYR A 391 -11.65 10.11 -29.69
N ARG A 392 -11.79 11.01 -30.66
CA ARG A 392 -10.69 11.68 -31.36
C ARG A 392 -10.85 13.18 -31.19
N VAL A 393 -9.77 13.85 -30.80
CA VAL A 393 -9.71 15.31 -30.71
C VAL A 393 -9.06 15.84 -31.99
N ARG A 394 -9.71 16.76 -32.70
CA ARG A 394 -9.22 17.31 -33.99
C ARG A 394 -9.02 18.79 -33.91
N TYR A 395 -7.97 19.26 -34.57
CA TYR A 395 -7.78 20.68 -34.82
C TYR A 395 -8.33 21.04 -36.20
N GLU A 396 -9.26 21.99 -36.25
CA GLU A 396 -9.89 22.50 -37.47
C GLU A 396 -10.30 21.37 -38.44
N ASN A 397 -9.79 21.40 -39.68
CA ASN A 397 -10.11 20.45 -40.73
C ASN A 397 -8.94 19.47 -41.00
N THR A 398 -8.11 19.14 -40.00
CA THR A 398 -6.99 18.21 -40.15
C THR A 398 -7.45 16.93 -40.90
N PRO A 399 -6.77 16.52 -41.98
CA PRO A 399 -7.21 15.40 -42.82
C PRO A 399 -7.38 14.08 -42.06
N ARG A 400 -8.31 13.24 -42.55
CA ARG A 400 -8.45 11.84 -42.10
C ARG A 400 -7.28 11.00 -42.59
N ALA A 401 -7.03 9.89 -41.89
CA ALA A 401 -6.08 8.89 -42.33
C ALA A 401 -6.57 8.25 -43.64
N GLN A 402 -5.67 8.07 -44.59
CA GLN A 402 -5.93 7.24 -45.77
C GLN A 402 -5.69 5.77 -45.42
N LEU A 403 -6.22 4.83 -46.21
CA LEU A 403 -5.85 3.42 -46.08
C LEU A 403 -4.37 3.20 -46.43
N PHE A 404 -3.67 2.40 -45.62
CA PHE A 404 -2.28 1.98 -45.84
C PHE A 404 -2.04 0.60 -45.23
N ASP A 405 -0.92 -0.01 -45.62
CA ASP A 405 -0.40 -1.23 -44.99
C ASP A 405 1.13 -1.15 -45.01
N LEU A 406 1.75 -0.81 -43.88
CA LEU A 406 3.21 -0.64 -43.82
C LEU A 406 3.95 -1.97 -44.00
N ASN A 407 3.30 -3.13 -43.78
CA ASN A 407 3.93 -4.41 -44.09
C ASN A 407 4.12 -4.64 -45.58
N GLN A 408 3.38 -3.93 -46.44
CA GLN A 408 3.50 -3.99 -47.90
C GLN A 408 4.45 -2.93 -48.48
N GLU A 409 4.84 -1.92 -47.69
CA GLU A 409 5.81 -0.89 -48.11
C GLU A 409 7.22 -1.49 -48.22
N THR A 410 8.03 -1.03 -49.19
CA THR A 410 9.44 -1.42 -49.30
C THR A 410 10.28 -0.81 -48.16
N ASP A 411 11.47 -1.36 -47.90
CA ASP A 411 12.37 -0.81 -46.88
C ASP A 411 12.71 0.67 -47.16
N ASP A 412 12.81 1.09 -48.43
CA ASP A 412 13.05 2.49 -48.79
C ASP A 412 11.87 3.40 -48.43
N GLN A 413 10.65 2.91 -48.61
CA GLN A 413 9.45 3.64 -48.22
C GLN A 413 9.37 3.76 -46.69
N LEU A 414 9.63 2.67 -45.95
CA LEU A 414 9.65 2.68 -44.50
C LEU A 414 10.76 3.59 -43.94
N ILE A 415 11.96 3.59 -44.51
CA ILE A 415 13.04 4.51 -44.12
C ILE A 415 12.60 5.96 -44.31
N ALA A 416 11.87 6.28 -45.39
CA ALA A 416 11.32 7.63 -45.59
C ALA A 416 10.27 8.00 -44.53
N ARG A 417 9.48 7.02 -44.03
CA ARG A 417 8.50 7.24 -42.94
C ARG A 417 9.15 7.65 -41.61
N LEU A 418 10.42 7.33 -41.38
CA LEU A 418 11.15 7.76 -40.16
C LEU A 418 11.27 9.29 -40.05
N ALA A 419 11.12 10.02 -41.16
CA ALA A 419 11.09 11.47 -41.19
C ALA A 419 9.68 12.08 -41.09
N SER A 420 8.64 11.25 -40.92
CA SER A 420 7.25 11.69 -40.85
C SER A 420 7.05 12.72 -39.73
N PRO A 421 6.28 13.80 -39.96
CA PRO A 421 5.92 14.73 -38.90
C PRO A 421 4.94 14.12 -37.89
N ASN A 422 4.11 13.15 -38.31
CA ASN A 422 3.28 12.34 -37.41
C ASN A 422 4.11 11.20 -36.80
N ARG A 423 4.22 11.19 -35.47
CA ARG A 423 4.91 10.16 -34.68
C ARG A 423 4.44 8.74 -34.96
N PHE A 424 3.14 8.52 -35.18
CA PHE A 424 2.58 7.19 -35.47
C PHE A 424 3.37 6.48 -36.57
N PHE A 425 3.61 7.14 -37.70
CA PHE A 425 4.34 6.53 -38.83
C PHE A 425 5.82 6.30 -38.52
N ARG A 426 6.45 7.14 -37.70
CA ARG A 426 7.86 6.94 -37.31
C ARG A 426 8.00 5.70 -36.45
N ASP A 427 7.17 5.57 -35.42
CA ASP A 427 7.20 4.47 -34.46
C ASP A 427 6.86 3.14 -35.16
N GLN A 428 5.80 3.11 -35.97
CA GLN A 428 5.40 1.89 -36.71
C GLN A 428 6.43 1.49 -37.77
N ALA A 429 6.97 2.44 -38.54
CA ALA A 429 7.99 2.13 -39.54
C ALA A 429 9.30 1.64 -38.91
N GLN A 430 9.72 2.24 -37.79
CA GLN A 430 10.85 1.74 -37.01
C GLN A 430 10.61 0.29 -36.56
N ARG A 431 9.43 -0.01 -36.01
CA ARG A 431 9.08 -1.36 -35.55
C ARG A 431 9.14 -2.36 -36.71
N VAL A 432 8.48 -2.06 -37.83
CA VAL A 432 8.46 -2.95 -39.02
C VAL A 432 9.87 -3.15 -39.59
N LEU A 433 10.70 -2.10 -39.69
CA LEU A 433 12.11 -2.22 -40.11
C LEU A 433 12.92 -3.09 -39.15
N SER A 434 12.71 -2.90 -37.84
CA SER A 434 13.37 -3.71 -36.80
C SER A 434 12.98 -5.17 -36.93
N GLU A 435 11.70 -5.48 -37.10
CA GLU A 435 11.16 -6.84 -37.28
C GLU A 435 11.74 -7.52 -38.52
N ARG A 436 11.72 -6.82 -39.66
CA ARG A 436 12.28 -7.30 -40.94
C ARG A 436 13.77 -7.60 -40.87
N ALA A 437 14.53 -6.78 -40.14
CA ALA A 437 15.98 -6.91 -39.99
C ALA A 437 16.70 -7.15 -41.35
N SER A 438 16.30 -6.39 -42.37
CA SER A 438 16.78 -6.55 -43.74
C SER A 438 18.23 -6.07 -43.85
N SER A 439 19.14 -6.97 -44.22
CA SER A 439 20.55 -6.60 -44.43
C SER A 439 20.75 -5.56 -45.52
N ALA A 440 19.82 -5.46 -46.49
CA ALA A 440 19.86 -4.46 -47.55
C ALA A 440 19.48 -3.04 -47.06
N ALA A 441 18.75 -2.94 -45.94
CA ALA A 441 18.38 -1.67 -45.32
C ALA A 441 19.52 -1.06 -44.48
N ILE A 442 20.42 -1.89 -43.94
CA ILE A 442 21.49 -1.46 -43.01
C ILE A 442 22.29 -0.27 -43.54
N PRO A 443 22.92 -0.30 -44.75
CA PRO A 443 23.76 0.82 -45.19
C PRO A 443 22.97 2.12 -45.38
N LYS A 444 21.67 2.00 -45.72
CA LYS A 444 20.77 3.15 -45.90
C LYS A 444 20.40 3.77 -44.57
N LEU A 445 20.08 2.95 -43.57
CA LEU A 445 19.82 3.40 -42.20
C LEU A 445 21.06 4.06 -41.60
N GLU A 446 22.25 3.44 -41.72
CA GLU A 446 23.51 4.03 -41.27
C GLU A 446 23.76 5.40 -41.91
N SER A 447 23.46 5.55 -43.21
CA SER A 447 23.54 6.84 -43.91
C SER A 447 22.58 7.89 -43.31
N VAL A 448 21.35 7.50 -42.94
CA VAL A 448 20.38 8.41 -42.31
C VAL A 448 20.85 8.82 -40.90
N VAL A 449 21.39 7.88 -40.12
CA VAL A 449 21.92 8.17 -38.78
C VAL A 449 23.03 9.23 -38.82
N LEU A 450 23.90 9.17 -39.83
CA LEU A 450 25.03 10.09 -40.02
C LEU A 450 24.68 11.38 -40.78
N ASP A 451 23.49 11.51 -41.35
CA ASP A 451 23.08 12.72 -42.07
C ASP A 451 22.78 13.87 -41.11
N GLU A 452 23.70 14.82 -40.99
CA GLU A 452 23.53 16.00 -40.14
C GLU A 452 22.47 16.98 -40.63
N SER A 453 22.02 16.87 -41.87
CA SER A 453 20.92 17.69 -42.41
C SER A 453 19.53 17.15 -42.01
N ALA A 454 19.45 15.87 -41.62
CA ALA A 454 18.22 15.27 -41.15
C ALA A 454 17.89 15.70 -39.71
N ALA A 455 16.60 15.81 -39.40
CA ALA A 455 16.14 16.10 -38.04
C ALA A 455 16.63 15.03 -37.06
N GLN A 456 16.99 15.43 -35.83
CA GLN A 456 17.53 14.51 -34.83
C GLN A 456 16.62 13.31 -34.57
N LYS A 457 15.29 13.51 -34.51
CA LYS A 457 14.32 12.42 -34.35
C LYS A 457 14.39 11.39 -35.48
N THR A 458 14.53 11.83 -36.73
CA THR A 458 14.71 10.94 -37.89
C THR A 458 15.96 10.08 -37.75
N ARG A 459 17.07 10.71 -37.35
CA ARG A 459 18.36 10.03 -37.15
C ARG A 459 18.28 8.99 -36.03
N LEU A 460 17.61 9.32 -34.93
CA LEU A 460 17.41 8.40 -33.80
C LEU A 460 16.49 7.24 -34.16
N HIS A 461 15.36 7.48 -34.85
CA HIS A 461 14.51 6.39 -35.34
C HIS A 461 15.25 5.43 -36.29
N ALA A 462 16.15 5.93 -37.14
CA ALA A 462 16.99 5.08 -37.98
C ALA A 462 17.99 4.26 -37.16
N LEU A 463 18.59 4.85 -36.12
CA LEU A 463 19.48 4.14 -35.19
C LEU A 463 18.71 3.08 -34.40
N TRP A 464 17.52 3.40 -33.91
CA TRP A 464 16.64 2.51 -33.18
C TRP A 464 16.16 1.33 -34.04
N ALA A 465 15.93 1.53 -35.34
CA ALA A 465 15.65 0.44 -36.27
C ALA A 465 16.83 -0.55 -36.36
N LEU A 466 18.08 -0.05 -36.41
CA LEU A 466 19.29 -0.89 -36.38
C LEU A 466 19.46 -1.63 -35.05
N ILE A 467 19.22 -0.94 -33.93
CA ILE A 467 19.31 -1.49 -32.57
C ILE A 467 18.25 -2.58 -32.34
N GLY A 468 16.99 -2.32 -32.68
CA GLY A 468 15.89 -3.29 -32.58
C GLY A 468 16.08 -4.51 -33.49
N ALA A 469 16.74 -4.34 -34.63
CA ALA A 469 17.16 -5.43 -35.52
C ALA A 469 18.38 -6.22 -35.01
N ARG A 470 19.09 -5.74 -33.96
CA ARG A 470 20.38 -6.28 -33.49
C ARG A 470 21.46 -6.30 -34.59
N GLN A 471 21.46 -5.28 -35.44
CA GLN A 471 22.30 -5.21 -36.64
C GLN A 471 23.29 -4.04 -36.65
N LEU A 472 23.63 -3.52 -35.47
CA LEU A 472 24.69 -2.51 -35.35
C LEU A 472 26.06 -3.19 -35.42
N SER A 473 26.82 -2.94 -36.48
CA SER A 473 28.18 -3.48 -36.61
C SER A 473 29.13 -2.86 -35.59
N GLU A 474 30.21 -3.56 -35.25
CA GLU A 474 31.26 -3.04 -34.35
C GLU A 474 31.96 -1.81 -34.95
N GLU A 475 32.20 -1.80 -36.27
CA GLU A 475 32.76 -0.63 -36.99
C GLU A 475 31.84 0.60 -36.87
N PHE A 476 30.53 0.42 -37.08
CA PHE A 476 29.59 1.52 -36.97
C PHE A 476 29.40 1.97 -35.52
N SER A 477 29.43 1.03 -34.56
CA SER A 477 29.42 1.33 -33.12
C SER A 477 30.59 2.23 -32.72
N LEU A 478 31.81 1.95 -33.20
CA LEU A 478 32.98 2.82 -32.97
C LEU A 478 32.81 4.23 -33.54
N LYS A 479 32.18 4.34 -34.72
CA LYS A 479 31.83 5.65 -35.32
C LYS A 479 30.85 6.41 -34.43
N LEU A 480 29.81 5.74 -33.92
CA LEU A 480 28.81 6.38 -33.07
C LEU A 480 29.37 6.78 -31.70
N LEU A 481 30.17 5.92 -31.06
CA LEU A 481 30.84 6.20 -29.77
C LEU A 481 31.77 7.42 -29.85
N SER A 482 32.27 7.74 -31.05
CA SER A 482 33.16 8.89 -31.30
C SER A 482 32.43 10.10 -31.93
N HIS A 483 31.13 10.02 -32.15
CA HIS A 483 30.37 11.03 -32.87
C HIS A 483 30.15 12.30 -32.02
N ALA A 484 30.03 13.49 -32.63
CA ALA A 484 29.85 14.76 -31.90
C ALA A 484 28.49 14.89 -31.18
N ASN A 485 27.43 14.33 -31.75
CA ASN A 485 26.10 14.27 -31.13
C ASN A 485 26.08 13.30 -29.91
N PRO A 486 25.81 13.79 -28.69
CA PRO A 486 25.79 12.96 -27.49
C PRO A 486 24.70 11.88 -27.48
N GLN A 487 23.55 12.09 -28.13
CA GLN A 487 22.49 11.09 -28.15
C GLN A 487 22.88 9.86 -29.00
N LEU A 488 23.69 10.04 -30.04
CA LEU A 488 24.23 8.90 -30.79
C LEU A 488 25.27 8.12 -29.97
N ARG A 489 26.11 8.83 -29.19
CA ARG A 489 27.03 8.19 -28.24
C ARG A 489 26.26 7.43 -27.16
N ASN A 490 25.26 8.05 -26.55
CA ASN A 490 24.39 7.48 -25.53
C ASN A 490 23.79 6.14 -26.00
N TRP A 491 23.11 6.14 -27.15
CA TRP A 491 22.50 4.93 -27.71
C TRP A 491 23.51 3.86 -28.14
N ALA A 492 24.70 4.25 -28.59
CA ALA A 492 25.78 3.30 -28.88
C ALA A 492 26.33 2.62 -27.61
N VAL A 493 26.42 3.35 -26.48
CA VAL A 493 26.74 2.76 -25.17
C VAL A 493 25.63 1.82 -24.72
N ARG A 494 24.36 2.25 -24.80
CA ARG A 494 23.20 1.42 -24.42
C ARG A 494 23.13 0.10 -25.19
N TYR A 495 23.44 0.11 -26.48
CA TYR A 495 23.43 -1.10 -27.31
C TYR A 495 24.40 -2.19 -26.81
N GLN A 496 25.50 -1.82 -26.15
CA GLN A 496 26.43 -2.80 -25.58
C GLN A 496 25.85 -3.57 -24.39
N GLY A 497 24.78 -3.08 -23.75
CA GLY A 497 24.04 -3.86 -22.75
C GLY A 497 23.21 -4.99 -23.38
N THR A 498 22.91 -4.89 -24.67
CA THR A 498 22.12 -5.88 -25.42
C THR A 498 22.99 -6.90 -26.16
N VAL A 499 24.04 -6.43 -26.85
CA VAL A 499 24.94 -7.27 -27.67
C VAL A 499 26.38 -6.89 -27.34
N ALA A 500 26.80 -7.13 -26.09
CA ALA A 500 28.14 -6.77 -25.61
C ALA A 500 29.23 -7.22 -26.60
N SER A 501 30.06 -6.28 -27.06
CA SER A 501 31.16 -6.58 -27.97
C SER A 501 32.39 -7.13 -27.24
N ASP A 502 33.08 -8.07 -27.88
CA ASP A 502 34.38 -8.58 -27.44
C ASP A 502 35.56 -7.70 -27.93
N GLN A 503 35.31 -6.63 -28.70
CA GLN A 503 36.36 -5.74 -29.19
C GLN A 503 36.89 -4.82 -28.09
N ALA A 504 38.19 -4.94 -27.82
CA ALA A 504 38.89 -4.12 -26.84
C ALA A 504 38.83 -2.61 -27.14
N GLU A 505 38.70 -2.21 -28.42
CA GLU A 505 38.61 -0.80 -28.80
C GLU A 505 37.27 -0.18 -28.38
N ILE A 506 36.15 -0.91 -28.50
CA ILE A 506 34.83 -0.46 -28.02
C ILE A 506 34.88 -0.28 -26.49
N ALA A 507 35.42 -1.26 -25.78
CA ALA A 507 35.61 -1.16 -24.33
C ALA A 507 36.45 0.07 -23.94
N GLN A 508 37.53 0.34 -24.68
CA GLN A 508 38.37 1.51 -24.45
C GLN A 508 37.63 2.82 -24.69
N LYS A 509 36.87 2.92 -25.78
CA LYS A 509 36.06 4.10 -26.09
C LYS A 509 35.01 4.37 -25.02
N ILE A 510 34.32 3.34 -24.53
CA ILE A 510 33.30 3.51 -23.50
C ILE A 510 33.92 3.95 -22.16
N ARG A 511 35.12 3.46 -21.81
CA ARG A 511 35.85 3.97 -20.64
C ARG A 511 36.19 5.46 -20.77
N GLU A 512 36.53 5.92 -21.96
CA GLU A 512 36.72 7.36 -22.23
C GLU A 512 35.41 8.15 -22.06
N LEU A 513 34.25 7.56 -22.34
CA LEU A 513 32.96 8.24 -22.17
C LEU A 513 32.50 8.38 -20.72
N ALA A 514 33.19 7.79 -19.73
CA ALA A 514 32.89 7.99 -18.31
C ALA A 514 33.05 9.47 -17.87
N HIS A 515 33.85 10.25 -18.61
CA HIS A 515 34.04 11.68 -18.40
C HIS A 515 33.46 12.55 -19.54
N ASP A 516 32.54 12.01 -20.34
CA ASP A 516 31.89 12.74 -21.44
C ASP A 516 31.25 14.04 -20.92
N GLU A 517 31.22 15.11 -21.73
CA GLU A 517 30.58 16.37 -21.33
C GLU A 517 29.07 16.22 -21.09
N SER A 518 28.42 15.31 -21.80
CA SER A 518 26.98 15.04 -21.68
C SER A 518 26.66 14.18 -20.46
N PRO A 519 25.76 14.63 -19.57
CA PRO A 519 25.32 13.84 -18.43
C PRO A 519 24.55 12.58 -18.85
N ASP A 520 23.83 12.59 -19.98
CA ASP A 520 23.11 11.41 -20.50
C ASP A 520 24.08 10.28 -20.88
N VAL A 521 25.20 10.62 -21.52
CA VAL A 521 26.25 9.64 -21.87
C VAL A 521 26.88 9.06 -20.61
N ARG A 522 27.24 9.91 -19.64
CA ARG A 522 27.80 9.45 -18.36
C ARG A 522 26.83 8.56 -17.58
N LEU A 523 25.55 8.91 -17.56
CA LEU A 523 24.48 8.10 -16.96
C LEU A 523 24.43 6.70 -17.61
N GLN A 524 24.44 6.63 -18.94
CA GLN A 524 24.38 5.35 -19.65
C GLN A 524 25.64 4.49 -19.44
N VAL A 525 26.82 5.11 -19.29
CA VAL A 525 28.05 4.40 -18.89
C VAL A 525 27.90 3.80 -17.48
N ALA A 526 27.30 4.52 -16.52
CA ALA A 526 27.04 3.99 -15.19
C ALA A 526 26.04 2.82 -15.18
N ILE A 527 25.02 2.87 -16.05
CA ILE A 527 24.05 1.78 -16.24
C ILE A 527 24.72 0.54 -16.86
N LEU A 528 25.60 0.73 -17.85
CA LEU A 528 26.27 -0.36 -18.56
C LEU A 528 27.35 -1.05 -17.71
N ALA A 529 28.07 -0.31 -16.88
CA ALA A 529 29.22 -0.82 -16.11
C ALA A 529 29.01 -2.14 -15.33
N PRO A 530 27.87 -2.42 -14.69
CA PRO A 530 27.61 -3.71 -14.05
C PRO A 530 27.14 -4.82 -15.00
N GLN A 531 26.84 -4.50 -16.26
CA GLN A 531 26.26 -5.45 -17.23
C GLN A 531 27.31 -6.16 -18.08
N VAL A 532 28.54 -5.63 -18.13
CA VAL A 532 29.61 -6.11 -19.01
C VAL A 532 30.93 -6.30 -18.26
N ASP A 533 31.64 -7.38 -18.57
CA ASP A 533 32.88 -7.77 -17.86
C ASP A 533 34.08 -6.86 -18.18
N TYR A 534 34.10 -6.20 -19.35
CA TYR A 534 35.23 -5.38 -19.78
C TYR A 534 35.30 -3.99 -19.12
N LEU A 535 34.24 -3.59 -18.40
CA LEU A 535 34.22 -2.36 -17.59
C LEU A 535 34.38 -2.73 -16.12
N PRO A 536 35.48 -2.31 -15.46
CA PRO A 536 35.60 -2.52 -14.02
C PRO A 536 34.56 -1.63 -13.31
N THR A 537 33.51 -2.24 -12.76
CA THR A 537 32.31 -1.54 -12.28
C THR A 537 32.65 -0.46 -11.25
N VAL A 538 33.37 -0.78 -10.17
CA VAL A 538 33.66 0.19 -9.10
C VAL A 538 34.47 1.40 -9.60
N PRO A 539 35.61 1.23 -10.30
CA PRO A 539 36.33 2.36 -10.91
C PRO A 539 35.48 3.21 -11.85
N THR A 540 34.71 2.58 -12.77
CA THR A 540 33.88 3.30 -13.74
C THR A 540 32.81 4.14 -13.07
N LEU A 541 32.13 3.60 -12.05
CA LEU A 541 31.11 4.31 -11.29
C LEU A 541 31.66 5.51 -10.51
N LEU A 542 32.85 5.39 -9.92
CA LEU A 542 33.51 6.51 -9.25
C LEU A 542 33.95 7.60 -10.24
N GLU A 543 34.39 7.21 -11.43
CA GLU A 543 34.78 8.15 -12.48
C GLU A 543 33.58 8.96 -13.01
N VAL A 544 32.46 8.28 -13.29
CA VAL A 544 31.20 8.94 -13.70
C VAL A 544 30.73 9.91 -12.62
N LEU A 545 30.76 9.48 -11.35
CA LEU A 545 30.34 10.32 -10.23
C LEU A 545 31.23 11.54 -10.05
N HIS A 546 32.54 11.37 -10.17
CA HIS A 546 33.52 12.46 -10.08
C HIS A 546 33.21 13.57 -11.09
N HIS A 547 32.82 13.21 -12.31
CA HIS A 547 32.49 14.11 -13.40
C HIS A 547 31.02 14.58 -13.43
N SER A 548 30.24 14.26 -12.40
CA SER A 548 28.81 14.62 -12.33
C SER A 548 28.43 15.46 -11.10
N PRO A 549 29.17 16.54 -10.77
CA PRO A 549 28.83 17.37 -9.62
C PRO A 549 27.47 18.05 -9.82
N GLY A 550 26.59 17.95 -8.82
CA GLY A 550 25.28 18.60 -8.82
C GLY A 550 24.20 17.93 -9.67
N ASP A 551 24.50 16.81 -10.35
CA ASP A 551 23.49 16.03 -11.05
C ASP A 551 22.54 15.33 -10.06
N LYS A 552 21.24 15.29 -10.38
CA LYS A 552 20.19 14.79 -9.48
C LYS A 552 19.92 13.29 -9.62
N LEU A 553 20.25 12.67 -10.75
CA LEU A 553 19.91 11.28 -11.05
C LEU A 553 21.14 10.37 -11.02
N ILE A 554 22.28 10.80 -11.60
CA ILE A 554 23.51 10.01 -11.66
C ILE A 554 23.96 9.49 -10.28
N PRO A 555 23.98 10.28 -9.19
CA PRO A 555 24.40 9.75 -7.88
C PRO A 555 23.54 8.60 -7.37
N HIS A 556 22.24 8.59 -7.68
CA HIS A 556 21.33 7.53 -7.29
C HIS A 556 21.56 6.25 -8.12
N ILE A 557 21.76 6.40 -9.44
CA ILE A 557 22.04 5.29 -10.35
C ILE A 557 23.42 4.69 -10.07
N VAL A 558 24.43 5.54 -9.84
CA VAL A 558 25.74 5.10 -9.36
C VAL A 558 25.59 4.33 -8.05
N TRP A 559 24.81 4.84 -7.10
CA TRP A 559 24.61 4.15 -5.83
C TRP A 559 23.94 2.79 -6.02
N GLN A 560 22.86 2.70 -6.80
CA GLN A 560 22.14 1.44 -7.04
C GLN A 560 23.05 0.36 -7.64
N ASN A 561 23.97 0.76 -8.52
CA ASN A 561 24.92 -0.16 -9.14
C ASN A 561 26.18 -0.40 -8.29
N LEU A 562 26.56 0.53 -7.40
CA LEU A 562 27.74 0.43 -6.54
C LEU A 562 27.47 -0.40 -5.27
N HIS A 563 26.34 -0.20 -4.59
CA HIS A 563 26.11 -0.81 -3.28
C HIS A 563 26.09 -2.35 -3.27
N PRO A 564 25.69 -3.06 -4.36
CA PRO A 564 25.84 -4.51 -4.44
C PRO A 564 27.31 -4.92 -4.54
N GLN A 565 28.13 -4.14 -5.25
CA GLN A 565 29.56 -4.42 -5.40
C GLN A 565 30.33 -4.18 -4.11
N LEU A 566 29.87 -3.31 -3.22
CA LEU A 566 30.51 -3.09 -1.92
C LEU A 566 30.56 -4.34 -1.02
N GLU A 567 29.81 -5.41 -1.30
CA GLU A 567 29.96 -6.71 -0.64
C GLU A 567 31.17 -7.53 -1.13
N LYS A 568 31.55 -7.35 -2.41
CA LYS A 568 32.56 -8.15 -3.10
C LYS A 568 33.87 -7.40 -3.27
N GLU A 569 33.79 -6.10 -3.50
CA GLU A 569 34.90 -5.23 -3.94
C GLU A 569 35.21 -4.10 -2.95
N THR A 570 34.87 -4.28 -1.66
CA THR A 570 35.22 -3.30 -0.61
C THR A 570 36.69 -2.86 -0.61
N PRO A 571 37.70 -3.77 -0.75
CA PRO A 571 39.11 -3.37 -0.73
C PRO A 571 39.45 -2.37 -1.85
N GLN A 572 38.95 -2.63 -3.05
CA GLN A 572 39.20 -1.78 -4.22
C GLN A 572 38.52 -0.41 -4.06
N TYR A 573 37.25 -0.40 -3.62
CA TYR A 573 36.54 0.85 -3.33
C TYR A 573 37.29 1.71 -2.31
N LEU A 574 37.71 1.14 -1.17
CA LEU A 574 38.41 1.88 -0.13
C LEU A 574 39.77 2.40 -0.61
N ALA A 575 40.51 1.61 -1.39
CA ALA A 575 41.78 2.02 -1.96
C ALA A 575 41.63 3.21 -2.92
N LEU A 576 40.59 3.22 -3.75
CA LEU A 576 40.29 4.32 -4.68
C LEU A 576 39.88 5.59 -3.92
N MET A 577 39.05 5.47 -2.88
CA MET A 577 38.61 6.61 -2.07
C MET A 577 39.74 7.29 -1.29
N GLN A 578 40.90 6.64 -1.15
CA GLN A 578 42.11 7.23 -0.55
C GLN A 578 43.02 7.94 -1.56
N GLN A 579 42.76 7.78 -2.86
CA GLN A 579 43.61 8.28 -3.94
C GLN A 579 42.98 9.50 -4.64
N SER A 580 43.82 10.34 -5.24
CA SER A 580 43.38 11.42 -6.13
C SER A 580 42.80 10.82 -7.43
N PRO A 581 41.71 11.37 -8.00
CA PRO A 581 41.00 12.57 -7.57
C PRO A 581 39.89 12.30 -6.53
N TYR A 582 39.51 11.06 -6.28
CA TYR A 582 38.32 10.71 -5.48
C TYR A 582 38.41 11.15 -4.02
N ALA A 583 39.60 11.13 -3.43
CA ALA A 583 39.86 11.61 -2.07
C ALA A 583 39.52 13.09 -1.85
N GLN A 584 39.37 13.87 -2.94
CA GLN A 584 39.03 15.30 -2.93
C GLN A 584 37.74 15.61 -3.69
N SER A 585 37.07 14.60 -4.26
CA SER A 585 35.86 14.80 -5.05
C SER A 585 34.63 14.95 -4.14
N GLU A 586 33.98 16.11 -4.17
CA GLU A 586 32.76 16.35 -3.39
C GLU A 586 31.67 15.32 -3.69
N ALA A 587 31.44 15.01 -4.97
CA ALA A 587 30.46 14.01 -5.40
C ALA A 587 30.79 12.60 -4.88
N ALA A 588 32.05 12.15 -5.01
CA ALA A 588 32.46 10.83 -4.48
C ALA A 588 32.38 10.77 -2.95
N LEU A 589 32.85 11.81 -2.26
CA LEU A 589 32.80 11.91 -0.80
C LEU A 589 31.35 11.96 -0.29
N SER A 590 30.40 12.49 -1.07
CA SER A 590 28.97 12.49 -0.70
C SER A 590 28.36 11.09 -0.56
N LEU A 591 28.92 10.07 -1.25
CA LEU A 591 28.48 8.68 -1.12
C LEU A 591 29.06 7.97 0.09
N LEU A 592 30.19 8.45 0.63
CA LEU A 592 30.86 7.82 1.75
C LEU A 592 29.94 7.51 2.95
N PRO A 593 29.02 8.40 3.39
CA PRO A 593 28.02 8.06 4.40
C PRO A 593 27.23 6.76 4.09
N ARG A 594 26.76 6.61 2.86
CA ARG A 594 25.94 5.46 2.44
C ARG A 594 26.80 4.22 2.28
N ALA A 595 27.96 4.36 1.65
CA ALA A 595 28.93 3.28 1.50
C ALA A 595 29.38 2.74 2.87
N ALA A 596 29.64 3.62 3.84
CA ALA A 596 29.94 3.25 5.22
C ALA A 596 28.82 2.39 5.82
N GLY A 597 27.57 2.84 5.71
CA GLY A 597 26.41 2.08 6.15
C GLY A 597 26.27 0.75 5.42
N ARG A 598 26.58 0.67 4.13
CA ARG A 598 26.51 -0.59 3.37
C ARG A 598 27.58 -1.58 3.80
N ILE A 599 28.84 -1.13 3.82
CA ILE A 599 30.01 -1.94 4.16
C ILE A 599 29.85 -2.53 5.57
N LEU A 600 29.47 -1.72 6.56
CA LEU A 600 29.25 -2.18 7.94
C LEU A 600 28.11 -3.20 8.09
N GLY A 601 27.21 -3.29 7.10
CA GLY A 601 26.13 -4.26 7.07
C GLY A 601 26.47 -5.59 6.40
N THR A 602 27.66 -5.72 5.83
CA THR A 602 28.04 -6.93 5.09
C THR A 602 28.34 -8.11 6.04
N ARG A 603 27.91 -9.31 5.69
CA ARG A 603 28.14 -10.53 6.50
C ARG A 603 29.62 -10.92 6.58
N SER A 604 30.35 -10.68 5.49
CA SER A 604 31.78 -10.98 5.33
C SER A 604 32.69 -9.81 5.72
N LEU A 605 32.18 -8.84 6.49
CA LEU A 605 32.92 -7.64 6.87
C LEU A 605 34.27 -7.98 7.51
N SER A 606 35.35 -7.57 6.85
CA SER A 606 36.71 -7.66 7.38
C SER A 606 36.93 -6.54 8.40
N VAL A 607 37.57 -6.89 9.52
CA VAL A 607 38.02 -5.93 10.54
C VAL A 607 38.92 -4.85 9.90
N GLU A 608 39.73 -5.21 8.91
CA GLU A 608 40.60 -4.27 8.17
C GLU A 608 39.79 -3.25 7.36
N HIS A 609 38.66 -3.67 6.77
CA HIS A 609 37.76 -2.76 6.04
C HIS A 609 37.08 -1.79 7.00
N VAL A 610 36.63 -2.26 8.16
CA VAL A 610 36.07 -1.41 9.22
C VAL A 610 37.10 -0.40 9.69
N ALA A 611 38.33 -0.86 9.94
CA ALA A 611 39.44 -0.03 10.35
C ALA A 611 39.74 1.07 9.34
N THR A 612 39.86 0.68 8.07
CA THR A 612 40.13 1.60 6.96
C THR A 612 39.02 2.62 6.79
N LEU A 613 37.75 2.19 6.89
CA LEU A 613 36.59 3.07 6.79
C LEU A 613 36.57 4.12 7.91
N VAL A 614 36.80 3.71 9.16
CA VAL A 614 36.88 4.63 10.31
C VAL A 614 38.04 5.61 10.12
N LYS A 615 39.23 5.12 9.75
CA LYS A 615 40.41 5.96 9.50
C LYS A 615 40.14 6.99 8.39
N LEU A 616 39.47 6.58 7.32
CA LEU A 616 39.09 7.46 6.22
C LEU A 616 38.09 8.54 6.68
N LEU A 617 37.05 8.16 7.42
CA LEU A 617 36.08 9.10 8.01
C LEU A 617 36.71 10.05 9.04
N THR A 618 37.71 9.59 9.80
CA THR A 618 38.46 10.42 10.76
C THR A 618 39.37 11.43 10.04
N ALA A 619 39.95 11.06 8.90
CA ALA A 619 40.83 11.95 8.13
C ALA A 619 40.08 13.07 7.38
N GLN A 620 38.79 12.87 7.07
CA GLN A 620 37.99 13.78 6.26
C GLN A 620 37.18 14.77 7.12
N LYS A 621 37.45 16.07 6.97
CA LYS A 621 36.70 17.13 7.67
C LYS A 621 35.24 17.15 7.23
N GLY A 622 34.33 17.41 8.16
CA GLY A 622 32.88 17.48 7.88
C GLY A 622 32.17 16.12 7.88
N GLN A 623 32.90 15.02 8.09
CA GLN A 623 32.35 13.66 8.18
C GLN A 623 32.16 13.18 9.63
N GLU A 624 32.23 14.08 10.62
CA GLU A 624 32.21 13.73 12.03
C GLU A 624 30.88 13.05 12.44
N SER A 625 29.77 13.42 11.78
CA SER A 625 28.46 12.81 12.01
C SER A 625 28.38 11.40 11.42
N GLN A 626 28.97 11.18 10.25
CA GLN A 626 29.06 9.87 9.59
C GLN A 626 29.99 8.94 10.35
N LEU A 627 31.12 9.47 10.84
CA LEU A 627 32.00 8.78 11.77
C LEU A 627 31.23 8.37 13.03
N ALA A 628 30.43 9.28 13.60
CA ALA A 628 29.60 8.96 14.76
C ALA A 628 28.61 7.81 14.48
N ALA A 629 27.91 7.85 13.34
CA ALA A 629 27.01 6.77 12.92
C ALA A 629 27.74 5.44 12.66
N CYS A 630 28.91 5.49 12.04
CA CYS A 630 29.80 4.34 11.83
C CYS A 630 30.19 3.72 13.17
N LEU A 631 30.69 4.52 14.11
CA LEU A 631 31.05 4.07 15.46
C LEU A 631 29.85 3.55 16.24
N GLN A 632 28.68 4.20 16.13
CA GLN A 632 27.45 3.73 16.76
C GLN A 632 27.08 2.33 16.29
N ARG A 633 27.18 2.07 14.98
CA ARG A 633 26.86 0.75 14.42
C ARG A 633 27.86 -0.32 14.83
N ILE A 634 29.16 -0.01 14.81
CA ILE A 634 30.20 -0.94 15.27
C ILE A 634 30.00 -1.24 16.76
N ALA A 635 29.67 -0.24 17.57
CA ALA A 635 29.35 -0.41 18.99
C ALA A 635 28.10 -1.31 19.16
N ALA A 636 27.04 -1.07 18.39
CA ALA A 636 25.83 -1.88 18.42
C ALA A 636 26.10 -3.35 18.04
N GLN A 637 26.89 -3.62 17.00
CA GLN A 637 27.29 -4.98 16.59
C GLN A 637 28.16 -5.68 17.66
N THR A 638 28.96 -4.91 18.39
CA THR A 638 29.71 -5.44 19.53
C THR A 638 28.76 -5.80 20.67
N GLN A 639 27.76 -4.96 20.93
CA GLN A 639 26.76 -5.15 22.00
C GLN A 639 25.76 -6.27 21.70
N SER A 640 25.45 -6.51 20.42
CA SER A 640 24.61 -7.64 19.96
C SER A 640 25.40 -8.94 19.77
N ARG A 641 26.69 -8.96 20.12
CA ARG A 641 27.62 -10.09 20.01
C ARG A 641 27.91 -10.56 18.58
N GLU A 642 27.58 -9.75 17.57
CA GLU A 642 27.98 -9.97 16.17
C GLU A 642 29.50 -9.80 15.97
N LEU A 643 30.16 -8.98 16.82
CA LEU A 643 31.61 -8.77 16.83
C LEU A 643 32.24 -9.16 18.18
N THR A 644 32.70 -10.42 18.31
CA THR A 644 33.30 -10.95 19.55
C THR A 644 34.61 -11.71 19.27
N GLY A 645 35.29 -12.17 20.33
CA GLY A 645 36.48 -13.02 20.24
C GLY A 645 37.66 -12.38 19.49
N GLN A 646 38.27 -13.13 18.56
CA GLN A 646 39.44 -12.67 17.79
C GLN A 646 39.15 -11.43 16.94
N ARG A 647 37.93 -11.29 16.40
CA ARG A 647 37.53 -10.13 15.59
C ARG A 647 37.55 -8.84 16.41
N LEU A 648 37.04 -8.90 17.64
CA LEU A 648 37.08 -7.76 18.57
C LEU A 648 38.52 -7.38 18.97
N ALA A 649 39.37 -8.39 19.18
CA ALA A 649 40.79 -8.17 19.49
C ALA A 649 41.55 -7.49 18.33
N GLN A 650 41.30 -7.91 17.09
CA GLN A 650 41.87 -7.28 15.90
C GLN A 650 41.33 -5.85 15.70
N LEU A 651 40.05 -5.62 15.97
CA LEU A 651 39.44 -4.30 15.84
C LEU A 651 40.07 -3.31 16.83
N LYS A 652 40.35 -3.77 18.06
CA LYS A 652 41.10 -2.99 19.05
C LYS A 652 42.47 -2.59 18.54
N SER A 653 43.27 -3.53 17.99
CA SER A 653 44.61 -3.21 17.50
C SER A 653 44.61 -2.18 16.38
N GLU A 654 43.56 -2.17 15.56
CA GLU A 654 43.44 -1.25 14.42
C GLU A 654 42.87 0.13 14.77
N LEU A 655 41.98 0.22 15.77
CA LEU A 655 41.19 1.42 16.04
C LEU A 655 41.47 2.11 17.37
N ALA A 656 42.21 1.50 18.30
CA ALA A 656 42.41 2.09 19.64
C ALA A 656 42.96 3.52 19.59
N GLU A 657 43.91 3.80 18.70
CA GLU A 657 44.46 5.15 18.51
C GLU A 657 43.40 6.12 17.98
N SER A 658 42.71 5.75 16.89
CA SER A 658 41.65 6.60 16.31
C SER A 658 40.52 6.89 17.30
N LEU A 659 40.10 5.91 18.10
CA LEU A 659 39.08 6.14 19.14
C LEU A 659 39.61 7.01 20.28
N SER A 660 40.89 6.85 20.65
CA SER A 660 41.53 7.71 21.65
C SER A 660 41.55 9.17 21.18
N ASP A 661 41.88 9.42 19.91
CA ASP A 661 41.87 10.76 19.32
C ASP A 661 40.47 11.38 19.31
N VAL A 662 39.46 10.61 18.88
CA VAL A 662 38.05 11.04 18.92
C VAL A 662 37.60 11.36 20.35
N MET A 663 37.99 10.54 21.34
CA MET A 663 37.70 10.80 22.75
C MET A 663 38.55 11.96 23.32
N ALA A 664 39.73 12.26 22.77
CA ALA A 664 40.56 13.38 23.17
C ALA A 664 40.01 14.73 22.67
N ALA A 665 39.31 14.74 21.54
CA ALA A 665 38.60 15.90 21.02
C ALA A 665 37.46 16.41 21.95
N GLY A 666 37.03 15.58 22.92
CA GLY A 666 36.08 15.96 23.96
C GLY A 666 34.61 15.78 23.57
N ASN A 667 33.71 15.99 24.53
CA ASN A 667 32.28 15.65 24.42
C ASN A 667 31.48 16.46 23.40
N LYS A 668 32.07 17.51 22.82
CA LYS A 668 31.49 18.26 21.70
C LYS A 668 31.66 17.54 20.35
N HIS A 669 32.60 16.60 20.25
CA HIS A 669 32.80 15.83 19.03
C HIS A 669 31.63 14.82 18.85
N PRO A 670 30.94 14.78 17.69
CA PRO A 670 29.79 13.89 17.47
C PRO A 670 30.07 12.41 17.77
N GLY A 671 31.28 11.94 17.42
CA GLY A 671 31.71 10.55 17.68
C GLY A 671 32.13 10.23 19.11
N TYR A 672 32.21 11.21 20.03
CA TYR A 672 32.82 11.03 21.36
C TYR A 672 32.19 9.89 22.17
N TYR A 673 30.87 9.91 22.34
CA TYR A 673 30.17 8.92 23.15
C TYR A 673 30.12 7.54 22.48
N HIS A 674 30.03 7.50 21.15
CA HIS A 674 30.04 6.24 20.39
C HIS A 674 31.42 5.57 20.42
N ALA A 675 32.51 6.36 20.36
CA ALA A 675 33.87 5.86 20.56
C ALA A 675 34.03 5.24 21.96
N ALA A 676 33.51 5.91 23.01
CA ALA A 676 33.55 5.37 24.38
C ALA A 676 32.71 4.08 24.52
N ASN A 677 31.50 4.05 23.95
CA ASN A 677 30.63 2.86 23.98
C ASN A 677 31.21 1.66 23.23
N LEU A 678 32.05 1.89 22.21
CA LEU A 678 32.80 0.82 21.55
C LEU A 678 34.02 0.40 22.39
N ALA A 679 34.79 1.38 22.86
CA ALA A 679 36.05 1.13 23.55
C ALA A 679 35.87 0.44 24.92
N ILE A 680 34.69 0.55 25.56
CA ILE A 680 34.40 -0.18 26.79
C ILE A 680 34.36 -1.70 26.59
N ALA A 681 34.04 -2.18 25.38
CA ALA A 681 34.00 -3.62 25.08
C ALA A 681 35.34 -4.33 25.25
N TRP A 682 36.45 -3.57 25.28
CA TRP A 682 37.80 -4.09 25.56
C TRP A 682 38.48 -3.40 26.74
N ASN A 683 37.69 -2.88 27.67
CA ASN A 683 38.13 -2.27 28.94
C ASN A 683 39.09 -1.08 28.77
N ASP A 684 38.86 -0.21 27.78
CA ASP A 684 39.63 1.03 27.67
C ASP A 684 39.48 1.90 28.93
N SER A 685 40.60 2.40 29.47
CA SER A 685 40.62 3.07 30.78
C SER A 685 39.82 4.37 30.80
N LYS A 686 39.76 5.09 29.67
CA LYS A 686 39.01 6.33 29.55
C LYS A 686 37.53 6.04 29.33
N ALA A 687 37.20 5.04 28.50
CA ALA A 687 35.82 4.59 28.31
C ALA A 687 35.18 4.07 29.60
N MET A 688 35.93 3.33 30.42
CA MET A 688 35.49 2.84 31.75
C MET A 688 35.13 3.98 32.72
N GLN A 689 35.59 5.21 32.47
CA GLN A 689 35.19 6.39 33.24
C GLN A 689 34.03 7.13 32.58
N ILE A 690 34.05 7.27 31.25
CA ILE A 690 33.05 8.03 30.49
C ILE A 690 31.67 7.37 30.55
N VAL A 691 31.57 6.07 30.20
CA VAL A 691 30.27 5.42 29.97
C VAL A 691 29.39 5.38 31.24
N PRO A 692 29.91 5.02 32.44
CA PRO A 692 29.15 5.13 33.69
C PRO A 692 28.66 6.55 33.98
N GLN A 693 29.51 7.57 33.76
CA GLN A 693 29.15 8.97 33.99
C GLN A 693 28.01 9.41 33.07
N VAL A 694 28.05 9.00 31.79
CA VAL A 694 26.99 9.29 30.81
C VAL A 694 25.65 8.72 31.25
N PHE A 695 25.60 7.47 31.70
CA PHE A 695 24.35 6.85 32.16
C PHE A 695 23.76 7.60 33.38
N THR A 696 24.60 8.04 34.32
CA THR A 696 24.15 8.73 35.54
C THR A 696 23.90 10.23 35.37
N SER A 697 24.31 10.83 34.26
CA SER A 697 24.25 12.29 34.07
C SER A 697 22.85 12.74 33.68
N THR A 698 22.22 13.59 34.51
CA THR A 698 20.92 14.19 34.18
C THR A 698 20.99 15.22 33.05
N SER A 699 22.19 15.69 32.67
CA SER A 699 22.37 16.65 31.57
C SER A 699 22.47 15.99 30.19
N GLU A 700 22.72 14.68 30.11
CA GLU A 700 22.82 13.97 28.84
C GLU A 700 21.43 13.58 28.29
N PRO A 701 21.20 13.58 26.97
CA PRO A 701 19.96 13.09 26.38
C PRO A 701 19.67 11.62 26.74
N ALA A 702 18.40 11.31 26.98
CA ALA A 702 17.94 9.97 27.36
C ALA A 702 18.47 8.85 26.45
N ASP A 703 18.52 9.08 25.13
CA ASP A 703 19.01 8.12 24.13
C ASP A 703 20.47 7.74 24.37
N ARG A 704 21.31 8.72 24.74
CA ARG A 704 22.72 8.48 25.04
C ARG A 704 22.88 7.69 26.33
N ARG A 705 22.05 7.97 27.34
CA ARG A 705 22.08 7.26 28.62
C ARG A 705 21.66 5.80 28.46
N VAL A 706 20.60 5.54 27.70
CA VAL A 706 20.16 4.17 27.39
C VAL A 706 21.22 3.41 26.59
N ALA A 707 21.85 4.04 25.60
CA ALA A 707 22.96 3.43 24.86
C ALA A 707 24.20 3.15 25.73
N ALA A 708 24.49 4.01 26.71
CA ALA A 708 25.54 3.77 27.69
C ALA A 708 25.20 2.60 28.62
N LEU A 709 23.94 2.47 29.07
CA LEU A 709 23.49 1.30 29.84
C LEU A 709 23.64 0.01 29.04
N ASP A 710 23.24 0.01 27.77
CA ASP A 710 23.41 -1.15 26.89
C ASP A 710 24.88 -1.55 26.77
N ALA A 711 25.78 -0.58 26.56
CA ALA A 711 27.22 -0.80 26.52
C ALA A 711 27.77 -1.39 27.84
N LEU A 712 27.30 -0.91 29.00
CA LEU A 712 27.70 -1.41 30.32
C LEU A 712 27.25 -2.86 30.55
N LEU A 713 26.00 -3.17 30.21
CA LEU A 713 25.45 -4.52 30.36
C LEU A 713 26.15 -5.51 29.43
N ALA A 714 26.33 -5.14 28.15
CA ALA A 714 26.99 -5.99 27.17
C ALA A 714 28.47 -6.24 27.50
N ALA A 715 29.18 -5.25 28.06
CA ALA A 715 30.57 -5.40 28.50
C ALA A 715 30.71 -6.12 29.85
N GLY A 716 29.60 -6.45 30.54
CA GLY A 716 29.65 -7.05 31.87
C GLY A 716 30.27 -6.14 32.94
N HIS A 717 30.05 -4.83 32.82
CA HIS A 717 30.69 -3.85 33.71
C HIS A 717 30.27 -4.07 35.18
N PRO A 718 31.22 -4.18 36.14
CA PRO A 718 30.90 -4.55 37.54
C PRO A 718 29.90 -3.62 38.24
N GLN A 719 29.85 -2.34 37.84
CA GLN A 719 28.94 -1.36 38.44
C GLN A 719 27.56 -1.32 37.79
N ALA A 720 27.31 -2.02 36.68
CA ALA A 720 26.08 -1.85 35.90
C ALA A 720 24.81 -2.05 36.75
N ILE A 721 24.77 -3.12 37.55
CA ILE A 721 23.63 -3.42 38.43
C ILE A 721 23.46 -2.34 39.50
N THR A 722 24.53 -1.92 40.17
CA THR A 722 24.48 -0.86 41.18
C THR A 722 23.97 0.47 40.60
N LEU A 723 24.43 0.83 39.40
CA LEU A 723 24.01 2.06 38.73
C LEU A 723 22.53 2.01 38.35
N VAL A 724 22.03 0.86 37.89
CA VAL A 724 20.61 0.67 37.58
C VAL A 724 19.75 0.74 38.84
N THR A 725 20.18 0.12 39.95
CA THR A 725 19.46 0.22 41.22
C THR A 725 19.35 1.67 41.68
N ASN A 726 20.47 2.41 41.69
CA ASN A 726 20.51 3.83 42.02
C ASN A 726 19.68 4.68 41.06
N TYR A 727 19.63 4.29 39.78
CA TYR A 727 18.74 4.91 38.81
C TYR A 727 17.31 4.80 39.33
N PHE A 728 16.77 3.62 39.66
CA PHE A 728 15.38 3.54 40.12
C PHE A 728 15.07 4.20 41.48
N GLU A 729 16.07 4.51 42.31
CA GLU A 729 15.88 5.19 43.60
C GLU A 729 15.61 6.69 43.46
N THR A 730 16.00 7.31 42.34
CA THR A 730 15.81 8.76 42.13
C THR A 730 14.41 9.07 41.58
N SER A 731 13.69 10.01 42.18
CA SER A 731 12.33 10.42 41.74
C SER A 731 12.35 11.39 40.55
N GLY A 732 11.21 11.56 39.86
CA GLY A 732 11.00 12.66 38.89
C GLY A 732 11.58 12.43 37.49
N LYS A 733 11.74 11.18 37.05
CA LYS A 733 12.24 10.85 35.71
C LYS A 733 11.16 10.83 34.65
N ASP A 734 11.60 11.12 33.43
CA ASP A 734 10.81 10.90 32.22
C ASP A 734 10.40 9.42 32.11
N GLN A 735 9.09 9.20 31.93
CA GLN A 735 8.52 7.85 31.90
C GLN A 735 8.89 7.11 30.60
N ALA A 736 9.04 7.82 29.48
CA ALA A 736 9.45 7.17 28.23
C ALA A 736 10.86 6.56 28.35
N GLU A 737 11.80 7.30 28.96
CA GLU A 737 13.12 6.77 29.27
C GLU A 737 13.10 5.60 30.24
N VAL A 738 12.35 5.68 31.34
CA VAL A 738 12.22 4.56 32.30
C VAL A 738 11.79 3.28 31.58
N GLY A 739 10.84 3.38 30.65
CA GLY A 739 10.42 2.25 29.83
C GLY A 739 11.54 1.65 28.98
N ARG A 740 12.38 2.50 28.37
CA ARG A 740 13.53 2.07 27.57
C ARG A 740 14.64 1.44 28.41
N VAL A 741 14.88 1.98 29.62
CA VAL A 741 15.80 1.38 30.59
C VAL A 741 15.32 -0.02 30.95
N ILE A 742 14.05 -0.17 31.36
CA ILE A 742 13.43 -1.48 31.67
C ILE A 742 13.63 -2.46 30.51
N GLN A 743 13.30 -2.07 29.29
CA GLN A 743 13.45 -2.94 28.12
C GLN A 743 14.92 -3.32 27.83
N THR A 744 15.89 -2.47 28.18
CA THR A 744 17.33 -2.73 28.00
C THR A 744 17.83 -3.75 29.02
N LEU A 745 17.27 -3.76 30.24
CA LEU A 745 17.63 -4.73 31.28
C LEU A 745 17.37 -6.19 30.88
N GLY A 746 16.43 -6.44 29.97
CA GLY A 746 16.18 -7.79 29.44
C GLY A 746 17.36 -8.43 28.71
N LYS A 747 18.40 -7.66 28.36
CA LYS A 747 19.65 -8.18 27.79
C LYS A 747 20.58 -8.84 28.81
N SER A 748 20.44 -8.51 30.10
CA SER A 748 21.22 -9.15 31.14
C SER A 748 20.63 -10.51 31.51
N ASP A 749 21.47 -11.38 32.05
CA ASP A 749 21.15 -12.69 32.62
C ASP A 749 21.06 -12.68 34.15
N SER A 750 21.25 -11.51 34.79
CA SER A 750 21.27 -11.39 36.25
C SER A 750 19.87 -11.48 36.86
N ASP A 751 19.66 -12.47 37.73
CA ASP A 751 18.40 -12.64 38.49
C ASP A 751 18.08 -11.48 39.44
N VAL A 752 19.07 -10.63 39.74
CA VAL A 752 18.87 -9.40 40.51
C VAL A 752 17.88 -8.46 39.81
N ILE A 753 17.85 -8.46 38.48
CA ILE A 753 16.95 -7.62 37.68
C ILE A 753 15.50 -8.03 37.87
N ALA A 754 15.21 -9.33 37.91
CA ALA A 754 13.85 -9.82 38.12
C ALA A 754 13.33 -9.38 39.49
N THR A 755 14.15 -9.52 40.52
CA THR A 755 13.83 -9.06 41.88
C THR A 755 13.59 -7.55 41.91
N LEU A 756 14.50 -6.77 41.30
CA LEU A 756 14.41 -5.30 41.24
C LEU A 756 13.10 -4.82 40.60
N LEU A 757 12.71 -5.43 39.47
CA LEU A 757 11.49 -5.07 38.73
C LEU A 757 10.22 -5.50 39.47
N LEU A 758 10.20 -6.69 40.07
CA LEU A 758 9.05 -7.20 40.82
C LEU A 758 8.73 -6.31 42.04
N GLU A 759 9.74 -5.91 42.80
CA GLU A 759 9.58 -5.00 43.96
C GLU A 759 8.98 -3.63 43.59
N ARG A 760 9.14 -3.20 42.33
CA ARG A 760 8.75 -1.87 41.86
C ARG A 760 7.53 -1.89 40.95
N LEU A 761 7.00 -3.08 40.63
CA LEU A 761 5.98 -3.27 39.59
C LEU A 761 4.71 -2.44 39.81
N GLU A 762 4.27 -2.32 41.06
CA GLU A 762 3.10 -1.51 41.45
C GLU A 762 3.38 0.00 41.33
N ALA A 763 4.60 0.43 41.64
CA ALA A 763 5.02 1.84 41.60
C ALA A 763 5.31 2.35 40.17
N LEU A 764 5.43 1.46 39.19
CA LEU A 764 5.57 1.84 37.78
C LEU A 764 4.27 2.45 37.24
N SER A 765 4.43 3.42 36.33
CA SER A 765 3.32 4.01 35.58
C SER A 765 2.58 2.99 34.72
N SER A 766 1.34 3.32 34.34
CA SER A 766 0.51 2.49 33.46
C SER A 766 1.16 2.19 32.10
N GLU A 767 2.03 3.07 31.61
CA GLU A 767 2.78 2.88 30.37
C GLU A 767 3.99 1.91 30.53
N ASN A 768 4.64 1.91 31.70
CA ASN A 768 5.89 1.17 31.91
C ASN A 768 5.70 -0.19 32.57
N ARG A 769 4.61 -0.39 33.31
CA ARG A 769 4.28 -1.69 33.91
C ARG A 769 4.18 -2.82 32.87
N PRO A 770 3.51 -2.65 31.71
CA PRO A 770 3.51 -3.67 30.66
C PRO A 770 4.92 -4.00 30.13
N LYS A 771 5.78 -2.98 29.97
CA LYS A 771 7.18 -3.18 29.52
C LYS A 771 7.99 -4.01 30.52
N ALA A 772 7.78 -3.80 31.82
CA ALA A 772 8.43 -4.59 32.88
C ALA A 772 7.94 -6.05 32.89
N ILE A 773 6.63 -6.26 32.71
CA ILE A 773 6.06 -7.61 32.58
C ILE A 773 6.67 -8.33 31.38
N GLU A 774 6.72 -7.69 30.21
CA GLU A 774 7.34 -8.29 29.03
C GLU A 774 8.81 -8.67 29.26
N VAL A 775 9.58 -7.89 30.03
CA VAL A 775 10.95 -8.27 30.41
C VAL A 775 10.97 -9.49 31.32
N LEU A 776 10.11 -9.53 32.34
CA LEU A 776 9.99 -10.68 33.25
C LEU A 776 9.55 -11.98 32.54
N LEU A 777 8.80 -11.86 31.44
CA LEU A 777 8.34 -12.99 30.63
C LEU A 777 9.39 -13.53 29.64
N GLN A 778 10.51 -12.83 29.44
CA GLN A 778 11.53 -13.24 28.47
C GLN A 778 12.35 -14.45 28.90
N ARG A 779 12.34 -14.82 30.18
CA ARG A 779 13.10 -15.96 30.72
C ARG A 779 12.23 -16.83 31.62
N PRO A 780 12.37 -18.17 31.58
CA PRO A 780 11.57 -19.05 32.43
C PRO A 780 11.76 -18.82 33.94
N ALA A 781 13.00 -18.54 34.38
CA ALA A 781 13.29 -18.28 35.79
C ALA A 781 12.57 -17.03 36.32
N TRP A 782 12.54 -15.97 35.52
CA TRP A 782 11.88 -14.71 35.88
C TRP A 782 10.36 -14.84 35.80
N THR A 783 9.85 -15.57 34.80
CA THR A 783 8.43 -15.89 34.66
C THR A 783 7.93 -16.66 35.88
N HIS A 784 8.69 -17.64 36.36
CA HIS A 784 8.35 -18.39 37.57
C HIS A 784 8.24 -17.47 38.79
N LEU A 785 9.16 -16.52 38.98
CA LEU A 785 9.09 -15.55 40.08
C LEU A 785 7.83 -14.68 40.00
N LEU A 786 7.44 -14.24 38.81
CA LEU A 786 6.21 -13.47 38.58
C LEU A 786 4.95 -14.31 38.88
N LEU A 787 4.88 -15.53 38.33
CA LEU A 787 3.75 -16.44 38.55
C LEU A 787 3.60 -16.82 40.03
N SER A 788 4.71 -16.97 40.77
CA SER A 788 4.65 -17.18 42.22
C SER A 788 4.08 -15.99 42.98
N GLN A 789 4.25 -14.74 42.53
CA GLN A 789 3.57 -13.60 43.17
C GLN A 789 2.05 -13.63 42.91
N ILE A 790 1.62 -14.08 41.74
CA ILE A 790 0.20 -14.23 41.38
C ILE A 790 -0.44 -15.38 42.17
N GLU A 791 0.23 -16.52 42.25
CA GLU A 791 -0.23 -17.70 42.99
C GLU A 791 -0.41 -17.41 44.49
N ASN A 792 0.49 -16.61 45.07
CA ASN A 792 0.42 -16.17 46.46
C ASN A 792 -0.52 -14.98 46.70
N GLY A 793 -1.27 -14.52 45.69
CA GLY A 793 -2.24 -13.44 45.80
C GLY A 793 -1.64 -12.04 46.00
N LYS A 794 -0.32 -11.87 45.78
CA LYS A 794 0.35 -10.57 45.84
C LYS A 794 0.15 -9.74 44.58
N LEU A 795 -0.10 -10.39 43.44
CA LEU A 795 -0.46 -9.76 42.17
C LEU A 795 -1.78 -10.32 41.67
N ALA A 796 -2.59 -9.46 41.03
CA ALA A 796 -3.85 -9.85 40.44
C ALA A 796 -3.64 -10.71 39.18
N LYS A 797 -4.56 -11.64 38.91
CA LYS A 797 -4.45 -12.59 37.78
C LYS A 797 -4.53 -11.91 36.41
N ASP A 798 -5.26 -10.81 36.32
CA ASP A 798 -5.53 -10.03 35.10
C ASP A 798 -4.33 -9.19 34.62
N ILE A 799 -3.22 -9.19 35.38
CA ILE A 799 -1.98 -8.54 34.97
C ILE A 799 -1.36 -9.18 33.70
N LEU A 800 -1.70 -10.45 33.43
CA LEU A 800 -1.30 -11.17 32.22
C LEU A 800 -2.48 -11.28 31.24
N SER A 801 -2.24 -10.89 29.99
CA SER A 801 -3.20 -11.04 28.90
C SER A 801 -3.28 -12.50 28.41
N ILE A 802 -4.39 -12.84 27.74
CA ILE A 802 -4.60 -14.17 27.14
C ILE A 802 -3.50 -14.51 26.12
N ASN A 803 -3.10 -13.56 25.28
CA ASN A 803 -2.03 -13.78 24.29
C ASN A 803 -0.68 -14.06 24.97
N GLN A 804 -0.35 -13.36 26.07
CA GLN A 804 0.86 -13.65 26.84
C GLN A 804 0.82 -15.06 27.43
N LEU A 805 -0.33 -15.49 27.98
CA LEU A 805 -0.51 -16.85 28.50
C LEU A 805 -0.41 -17.91 27.40
N GLN A 806 -1.07 -17.70 26.25
CA GLN A 806 -0.98 -18.58 25.09
C GLN A 806 0.46 -18.72 24.57
N ARG A 807 1.19 -17.60 24.49
CA ARG A 807 2.62 -17.56 24.12
C ARG A 807 3.43 -18.38 25.12
N LEU A 808 3.28 -18.16 26.42
CA LEU A 808 4.04 -18.90 27.43
C LEU A 808 3.76 -20.41 27.38
N VAL A 809 2.50 -20.82 27.26
CA VAL A 809 2.13 -22.24 27.15
C VAL A 809 2.72 -22.89 25.89
N SER A 810 2.85 -22.14 24.79
CA SER A 810 3.37 -22.68 23.52
C SER A 810 4.90 -22.62 23.38
N THR A 811 5.60 -21.84 24.20
CA THR A 811 7.03 -21.52 24.00
C THR A 811 7.91 -21.74 25.24
N SER A 812 7.33 -21.84 26.44
CA SER A 812 8.08 -22.01 27.68
C SER A 812 8.29 -23.48 28.06
N ASN A 813 9.16 -23.71 29.04
CA ASN A 813 9.40 -25.06 29.58
C ASN A 813 8.16 -25.64 30.29
N ALA A 814 8.16 -26.96 30.49
CA ALA A 814 7.04 -27.70 31.08
C ALA A 814 6.59 -27.17 32.46
N ASN A 815 7.54 -26.65 33.26
CA ASN A 815 7.26 -26.13 34.59
C ASN A 815 6.40 -24.85 34.54
N VAL A 816 6.73 -23.91 33.65
CA VAL A 816 5.93 -22.68 33.47
C VAL A 816 4.53 -23.01 32.96
N ALA A 817 4.40 -23.93 31.99
CA ALA A 817 3.10 -24.36 31.48
C ALA A 817 2.23 -25.02 32.56
N GLN A 818 2.83 -25.84 33.42
CA GLN A 818 2.13 -26.47 34.54
C GLN A 818 1.68 -25.44 35.59
N GLN A 819 2.51 -24.46 35.90
CA GLN A 819 2.16 -23.39 36.85
C GLN A 819 1.01 -22.51 36.30
N ILE A 820 1.03 -22.19 34.99
CA ILE A 820 -0.09 -21.50 34.33
C ILE A 820 -1.38 -22.32 34.41
N ALA A 821 -1.31 -23.63 34.14
CA ALA A 821 -2.48 -24.51 34.24
C ALA A 821 -3.07 -24.56 35.65
N SER A 822 -2.23 -24.50 36.69
CA SER A 822 -2.65 -24.42 38.09
C SER A 822 -3.37 -23.10 38.41
N ILE A 823 -2.84 -21.97 37.94
CA ILE A 823 -3.37 -20.63 38.27
C ILE A 823 -4.61 -20.27 37.42
N TYR A 824 -4.60 -20.62 36.13
CA TYR A 824 -5.55 -20.15 35.12
C TYR A 824 -6.39 -21.24 34.46
N GLY A 825 -6.07 -22.52 34.67
CA GLY A 825 -6.70 -23.64 33.96
C GLY A 825 -6.15 -23.85 32.54
N THR A 826 -6.85 -24.64 31.73
CA THR A 826 -6.41 -24.97 30.36
C THR A 826 -6.57 -23.77 29.43
N ILE A 827 -5.45 -23.27 28.90
CA ILE A 827 -5.42 -22.19 27.91
C ILE A 827 -5.57 -22.77 26.50
N LYS A 828 -6.60 -22.32 25.76
CA LYS A 828 -6.77 -22.70 24.34
C LYS A 828 -5.80 -21.92 23.47
N THR A 829 -5.18 -22.59 22.50
CA THR A 829 -4.29 -22.00 21.48
C THR A 829 -5.03 -21.87 20.15
N GLY A 830 -5.07 -20.68 19.54
CA GLY A 830 -5.73 -20.41 18.25
C GLY A 830 -6.87 -19.37 18.34
N ARG A 831 -7.40 -18.96 17.18
CA ARG A 831 -8.54 -18.02 17.07
C ARG A 831 -9.76 -18.58 17.80
N ASP A 832 -10.45 -17.74 18.57
CA ASP A 832 -11.75 -18.07 19.16
C ASP A 832 -12.89 -17.84 18.13
N PRO A 833 -13.60 -18.87 17.66
CA PRO A 833 -14.68 -18.68 16.69
C PRO A 833 -15.86 -17.85 17.21
N SER A 834 -16.01 -17.72 18.54
CA SER A 834 -17.08 -16.93 19.16
C SER A 834 -16.89 -15.42 19.03
N ARG A 835 -15.69 -14.95 18.63
CA ARG A 835 -15.38 -13.51 18.43
C ARG A 835 -16.33 -12.82 17.45
N THR A 836 -16.87 -13.55 16.47
CA THR A 836 -17.87 -13.01 15.53
C THR A 836 -19.12 -12.46 16.23
N PHE A 837 -19.52 -13.02 17.38
CA PHE A 837 -20.61 -12.47 18.20
C PHE A 837 -20.21 -11.21 18.95
N ILE A 838 -18.98 -11.17 19.45
CA ILE A 838 -18.46 -9.99 20.13
C ILE A 838 -18.40 -8.81 19.18
N VAL A 839 -17.93 -9.02 17.94
CA VAL A 839 -17.97 -8.00 16.88
C VAL A 839 -19.40 -7.48 16.70
N ALA A 840 -20.40 -8.36 16.66
CA ALA A 840 -21.81 -7.95 16.53
C ALA A 840 -22.35 -7.21 17.77
N GLN A 841 -21.98 -7.63 18.97
CA GLN A 841 -22.34 -6.96 20.22
C GLN A 841 -21.73 -5.56 20.31
N MET A 842 -20.44 -5.44 19.97
CA MET A 842 -19.72 -4.17 20.02
C MET A 842 -20.21 -3.21 18.94
N ARG A 843 -20.56 -3.70 17.74
CA ARG A 843 -21.25 -2.91 16.71
C ARG A 843 -22.46 -2.19 17.27
N ARG A 844 -23.30 -2.92 18.02
CA ARG A 844 -24.50 -2.37 18.63
C ARG A 844 -24.14 -1.28 19.64
N LEU A 845 -23.21 -1.57 20.54
CA LEU A 845 -22.77 -0.61 21.54
C LEU A 845 -22.29 0.68 20.86
N VAL A 846 -21.39 0.61 19.89
CA VAL A 846 -20.81 1.81 19.25
C VAL A 846 -21.77 2.57 18.34
N THR A 847 -22.91 1.97 17.96
CA THR A 847 -23.94 2.61 17.12
C THR A 847 -25.21 2.99 17.90
N SER A 848 -25.31 2.62 19.18
CA SER A 848 -26.48 2.95 20.01
C SER A 848 -26.41 4.36 20.57
N GLU A 849 -25.21 4.85 20.89
CA GLU A 849 -25.00 6.16 21.52
C GLU A 849 -23.73 6.82 20.98
N GLN A 850 -23.65 8.15 21.06
CA GLN A 850 -22.45 8.89 20.68
C GLN A 850 -21.46 8.94 21.84
N GLY A 851 -20.21 8.51 21.59
CA GLY A 851 -19.09 8.71 22.51
C GLY A 851 -18.42 10.08 22.38
N ASN A 852 -17.52 10.39 23.31
CA ASN A 852 -16.70 11.59 23.28
C ASN A 852 -15.32 11.31 22.65
N PRO A 853 -15.03 11.84 21.46
CA PRO A 853 -13.78 11.56 20.75
C PRO A 853 -12.54 12.15 21.44
N HIS A 854 -12.68 13.17 22.30
CA HIS A 854 -11.55 13.71 23.07
C HIS A 854 -11.13 12.76 24.20
N ARG A 855 -12.09 12.15 24.90
CA ARG A 855 -11.80 11.09 25.90
C ARG A 855 -11.30 9.81 25.22
N GLY A 856 -11.79 9.53 24.01
CA GLY A 856 -11.33 8.42 23.18
C GLY A 856 -9.83 8.41 22.90
N ILE A 857 -9.19 9.58 22.84
CA ILE A 857 -7.73 9.70 22.68
C ILE A 857 -6.99 9.05 23.86
N GLU A 858 -7.51 9.18 25.09
CA GLU A 858 -6.89 8.61 26.28
C GLU A 858 -6.97 7.08 26.27
N VAL A 859 -8.14 6.54 25.93
CA VAL A 859 -8.36 5.09 25.77
C VAL A 859 -7.49 4.53 24.63
N TYR A 860 -7.39 5.26 23.52
CA TYR A 860 -6.53 4.91 22.40
C TYR A 860 -5.07 4.81 22.83
N ASN A 861 -4.51 5.83 23.48
CA ASN A 861 -3.11 5.85 23.89
C ASN A 861 -2.77 4.73 24.89
N LYS A 862 -3.72 4.38 25.77
CA LYS A 862 -3.59 3.29 26.74
C LYS A 862 -3.47 1.91 26.09
N LEU A 863 -4.19 1.66 25.00
CA LEU A 863 -4.30 0.32 24.38
C LEU A 863 -3.76 0.28 22.95
N CYS A 864 -4.43 0.95 22.02
CA CYS A 864 -4.16 0.85 20.58
C CYS A 864 -2.88 1.59 20.18
N GLY A 865 -2.60 2.74 20.80
CA GLY A 865 -1.44 3.60 20.52
C GLY A 865 -0.08 2.96 20.86
N GLN A 866 -0.08 1.85 21.61
CA GLN A 866 1.11 1.04 21.88
C GLN A 866 1.62 0.30 20.63
N CYS A 867 0.76 0.12 19.63
CA CYS A 867 1.08 -0.58 18.40
C CYS A 867 0.74 0.21 17.14
N HIS A 868 -0.25 1.09 17.15
CA HIS A 868 -0.75 1.78 15.95
C HIS A 868 -0.49 3.28 15.98
N LYS A 869 -0.31 3.87 14.80
CA LYS A 869 -0.34 5.31 14.56
C LYS A 869 -1.73 5.74 14.08
N LEU A 870 -2.25 6.82 14.65
CA LEU A 870 -3.47 7.48 14.22
C LEU A 870 -3.30 9.00 14.27
N HIS A 871 -3.55 9.66 13.14
CA HIS A 871 -3.34 11.10 12.96
C HIS A 871 -1.93 11.54 13.41
N GLY A 872 -0.92 10.73 13.08
CA GLY A 872 0.48 10.96 13.44
C GLY A 872 0.87 10.62 14.88
N LYS A 873 -0.03 10.08 15.73
CA LYS A 873 0.24 9.72 17.12
C LYS A 873 0.20 8.21 17.38
N GLY A 874 1.15 7.71 18.17
CA GLY A 874 1.25 6.29 18.56
C GLY A 874 2.50 5.62 17.99
N GLN A 875 2.56 4.28 18.08
CA GLN A 875 3.70 3.48 17.66
C GLN A 875 3.50 2.84 16.28
N GLU A 876 4.60 2.44 15.65
CA GLU A 876 4.59 1.82 14.31
C GLU A 876 4.93 0.33 14.41
N VAL A 877 4.11 -0.41 15.16
CA VAL A 877 4.20 -1.88 15.23
C VAL A 877 3.17 -2.49 14.28
N GLY A 878 1.89 -2.21 14.49
CA GLY A 878 0.82 -2.52 13.55
C GLY A 878 0.67 -1.46 12.46
N PRO A 879 -0.28 -1.64 11.52
CA PRO A 879 -0.55 -0.67 10.45
C PRO A 879 -0.86 0.73 11.00
N GLU A 880 -0.45 1.77 10.27
CA GLU A 880 -0.94 3.13 10.50
C GLU A 880 -2.42 3.21 10.12
N ILE A 881 -3.27 3.41 11.12
CA ILE A 881 -4.72 3.33 10.96
C ILE A 881 -5.36 4.66 10.52
N THR A 882 -4.57 5.72 10.29
CA THR A 882 -5.06 6.97 9.68
C THR A 882 -5.63 6.70 8.28
N VAL A 883 -4.99 5.79 7.54
CA VAL A 883 -5.29 5.49 6.13
C VAL A 883 -5.76 4.04 5.94
N ASN A 884 -5.24 3.10 6.75
CA ASN A 884 -5.50 1.67 6.57
C ASN A 884 -6.37 1.06 7.68
N GLY A 885 -7.14 0.02 7.35
CA GLY A 885 -7.91 -0.76 8.34
C GLY A 885 -9.14 -0.05 8.94
N ARG A 886 -9.54 1.09 8.37
CA ARG A 886 -10.66 1.95 8.79
C ARG A 886 -11.56 2.41 7.62
N GLY A 887 -11.62 1.62 6.54
CA GLY A 887 -12.39 1.98 5.34
C GLY A 887 -13.90 2.11 5.60
N ASN A 888 -14.41 1.36 6.57
CA ASN A 888 -15.76 1.46 7.11
C ASN A 888 -15.81 0.92 8.54
N LEU A 889 -16.94 1.11 9.22
CA LEU A 889 -17.12 0.65 10.61
C LEU A 889 -16.95 -0.87 10.76
N GLU A 890 -17.40 -1.69 9.81
CA GLU A 890 -17.31 -3.16 9.91
C GLU A 890 -15.89 -3.68 9.93
N GLN A 891 -15.09 -3.17 9.00
CA GLN A 891 -13.68 -3.50 8.93
C GLN A 891 -12.99 -3.11 10.25
N LEU A 892 -13.29 -1.92 10.77
CA LEU A 892 -12.74 -1.45 12.03
C LEU A 892 -13.14 -2.35 13.22
N LEU A 893 -14.42 -2.71 13.33
CA LEU A 893 -14.92 -3.58 14.40
C LEU A 893 -14.30 -4.99 14.33
N SER A 894 -14.19 -5.56 13.13
CA SER A 894 -13.53 -6.85 12.93
C SER A 894 -12.06 -6.79 13.32
N ASN A 895 -11.34 -5.75 12.89
CA ASN A 895 -9.92 -5.57 13.21
C ASN A 895 -9.70 -5.40 14.72
N VAL A 896 -10.61 -4.72 15.42
CA VAL A 896 -10.47 -4.44 16.87
C VAL A 896 -10.88 -5.64 17.72
N PHE A 897 -12.00 -6.30 17.40
CA PHE A 897 -12.58 -7.33 18.25
C PHE A 897 -12.34 -8.76 17.74
N ASP A 898 -11.82 -8.96 16.53
CA ASP A 898 -11.42 -10.28 16.01
C ASP A 898 -10.10 -10.16 15.22
N PRO A 899 -9.01 -9.69 15.87
CA PRO A 899 -7.76 -9.36 15.19
C PRO A 899 -7.06 -10.56 14.55
N SER A 900 -7.41 -11.79 14.92
CA SER A 900 -6.86 -13.03 14.35
C SER A 900 -7.67 -13.54 13.14
N LEU A 901 -8.77 -12.87 12.74
CA LEU A 901 -9.59 -13.31 11.60
C LEU A 901 -8.86 -13.20 10.27
N VAL A 902 -8.19 -12.05 10.04
CA VAL A 902 -7.35 -11.80 8.87
C VAL A 902 -6.08 -11.11 9.34
N ILE A 903 -4.94 -11.78 9.19
CA ILE A 903 -3.63 -11.24 9.52
C ILE A 903 -2.89 -11.01 8.21
N GLY A 904 -2.58 -9.76 7.89
CA GLY A 904 -1.74 -9.45 6.73
C GLY A 904 -0.36 -10.11 6.87
N LYS A 905 0.23 -10.56 5.76
CA LYS A 905 1.52 -11.28 5.76
C LYS A 905 2.61 -10.54 6.53
N ASP A 906 2.70 -9.22 6.36
CA ASP A 906 3.70 -8.36 7.00
C ASP A 906 3.46 -8.14 8.50
N TYR A 907 2.31 -8.56 9.03
CA TYR A 907 1.92 -8.41 10.44
C TYR A 907 1.82 -9.75 11.19
N GLN A 908 2.29 -10.84 10.58
CA GLN A 908 2.41 -12.12 11.28
C GLN A 908 3.50 -12.06 12.33
N ALA A 909 3.14 -12.38 13.58
CA ALA A 909 4.09 -12.41 14.68
C ALA A 909 5.04 -13.61 14.55
N VAL A 910 6.30 -13.40 14.89
CA VAL A 910 7.34 -14.42 14.94
C VAL A 910 7.89 -14.48 16.37
N THR A 911 7.99 -15.69 16.91
CA THR A 911 8.66 -15.97 18.17
C THR A 911 10.04 -16.57 17.92
N VAL A 912 11.06 -16.03 18.60
CA VAL A 912 12.45 -16.48 18.56
C VAL A 912 12.88 -16.94 19.96
N LEU A 913 13.45 -18.15 20.04
CA LEU A 913 14.16 -18.68 21.21
C LEU A 913 15.67 -18.52 20.97
N THR A 914 16.38 -17.90 21.91
CA THR A 914 17.85 -17.79 21.85
C THR A 914 18.53 -18.94 22.58
N ILE A 915 19.81 -19.21 22.23
CA ILE A 915 20.64 -20.24 22.90
C ILE A 915 20.76 -19.98 24.41
N GLU A 916 20.75 -18.72 24.84
CA GLU A 916 20.78 -18.33 26.26
C GLU A 916 19.41 -18.44 26.96
N GLY A 917 18.41 -19.04 26.30
CA GLY A 917 17.09 -19.32 26.85
C GLY A 917 16.16 -18.10 26.92
N ARG A 918 16.42 -17.05 26.14
CA ARG A 918 15.55 -15.87 26.03
C ARG A 918 14.46 -16.12 24.98
N VAL A 919 13.21 -15.86 25.32
CA VAL A 919 12.06 -15.97 24.40
C VAL A 919 11.58 -14.57 24.03
N LEU A 920 11.58 -14.28 22.73
CA LEU A 920 11.21 -12.97 22.18
C LEU A 920 10.11 -13.14 21.13
N SER A 921 9.10 -12.28 21.16
CA SER A 921 8.00 -12.34 20.19
C SER A 921 7.68 -10.95 19.66
N GLY A 922 7.63 -10.81 18.35
CA GLY A 922 7.38 -9.54 17.67
C GLY A 922 7.15 -9.72 16.18
N LEU A 923 7.07 -8.63 15.43
CA LEU A 923 7.02 -8.70 13.98
C LEU A 923 8.41 -8.84 13.40
N LEU A 924 8.57 -9.69 12.39
CA LEU A 924 9.86 -9.88 11.73
C LEU A 924 10.17 -8.66 10.85
N VAL A 925 11.24 -7.95 11.18
CA VAL A 925 11.74 -6.81 10.40
C VAL A 925 12.86 -7.24 9.47
N GLU A 926 13.71 -8.15 9.94
CA GLU A 926 14.83 -8.70 9.17
C GLU A 926 15.04 -10.17 9.56
N ASP A 927 15.15 -11.04 8.56
CA ASP A 927 15.69 -12.40 8.71
C ASP A 927 16.84 -12.53 7.70
N SER A 928 18.06 -12.34 8.17
CA SER A 928 19.26 -12.41 7.35
C SER A 928 20.18 -13.54 7.85
N PRO A 929 21.13 -13.99 7.02
CA PRO A 929 22.09 -15.01 7.44
C PRO A 929 23.03 -14.57 8.59
N SER A 930 23.04 -13.28 8.96
CA SER A 930 23.83 -12.74 10.08
C SER A 930 23.01 -12.44 11.33
N ARG A 931 21.73 -12.07 11.20
CA ARG A 931 20.90 -11.66 12.34
C ARG A 931 19.40 -11.79 12.07
N VAL A 932 18.64 -11.81 13.15
CA VAL A 932 17.18 -11.66 13.16
C VAL A 932 16.83 -10.38 13.89
N VAL A 933 15.99 -9.54 13.30
CA VAL A 933 15.48 -8.31 13.93
C VAL A 933 13.98 -8.42 14.13
N LEU A 934 13.54 -8.35 15.38
CA LEU A 934 12.13 -8.34 15.76
C LEU A 934 11.70 -6.94 16.20
N LYS A 935 10.55 -6.47 15.71
CA LYS A 935 9.83 -5.32 16.27
C LYS A 935 8.88 -5.80 17.35
N LEU A 936 9.25 -5.58 18.60
CA LEU A 936 8.49 -5.96 19.78
C LEU A 936 7.36 -4.95 20.07
N GLN A 937 6.44 -5.33 20.96
CA GLN A 937 5.39 -4.43 21.45
C GLN A 937 5.99 -3.13 22.04
N GLY A 938 5.34 -2.00 21.76
CA GLY A 938 5.84 -0.67 22.15
C GLY A 938 6.92 -0.09 21.23
N GLY A 939 7.17 -0.72 20.06
CA GLY A 939 8.01 -0.16 19.00
C GLY A 939 9.50 -0.47 19.09
N LYS A 940 9.95 -1.26 20.07
CA LYS A 940 11.37 -1.61 20.23
C LYS A 940 11.84 -2.59 19.16
N LEU A 941 12.94 -2.27 18.49
CA LEU A 941 13.67 -3.21 17.65
C LEU A 941 14.66 -4.00 18.52
N GLU A 942 14.60 -5.31 18.44
CA GLU A 942 15.53 -6.23 19.09
C GLU A 942 16.32 -6.97 18.01
N THR A 943 17.65 -6.84 18.05
CA THR A 943 18.57 -7.53 17.13
C THR A 943 19.18 -8.73 17.84
N ILE A 944 19.12 -9.88 17.20
CA ILE A 944 19.60 -11.16 17.70
C ILE A 944 20.59 -11.69 16.66
N ALA A 945 21.83 -11.98 17.06
CA ALA A 945 22.79 -12.61 16.16
C ALA A 945 22.25 -13.96 15.68
N ARG A 946 22.43 -14.30 14.40
CA ARG A 946 21.87 -15.53 13.84
C ARG A 946 22.41 -16.77 14.55
N ASP A 947 23.68 -16.72 14.95
CA ASP A 947 24.35 -17.79 15.70
C ASP A 947 23.80 -17.95 17.13
N ASP A 948 23.06 -16.96 17.65
CA ASP A 948 22.41 -17.02 18.96
C ASP A 948 20.93 -17.46 18.87
N VAL A 949 20.39 -17.70 17.67
CA VAL A 949 19.01 -18.19 17.46
C VAL A 949 18.97 -19.71 17.53
N ASP A 950 18.24 -20.25 18.51
CA ASP A 950 18.01 -21.70 18.66
C ASP A 950 16.80 -22.17 17.83
N ALA A 951 15.66 -21.47 17.95
CA ALA A 951 14.45 -21.79 17.20
C ALA A 951 13.62 -20.54 16.85
N MET A 952 12.89 -20.61 15.73
CA MET A 952 11.97 -19.55 15.28
C MET A 952 10.64 -20.15 14.81
N LYS A 953 9.52 -19.53 15.19
CA LYS A 953 8.16 -19.99 14.84
C LYS A 953 7.24 -18.82 14.52
N THR A 954 6.54 -18.90 13.39
CA THR A 954 5.47 -17.96 13.02
C THR A 954 4.17 -18.31 13.75
N SER A 955 3.46 -17.29 14.22
CA SER A 955 2.21 -17.41 14.96
C SER A 955 1.00 -17.46 14.02
N ASP A 956 0.03 -18.33 14.35
CA ASP A 956 -1.28 -18.42 13.66
C ASP A 956 -2.30 -17.38 14.19
N THR A 957 -1.93 -16.64 15.24
CA THR A 957 -2.76 -15.60 15.87
C THR A 957 -2.04 -14.25 15.86
N SER A 958 -2.83 -13.17 15.92
CA SER A 958 -2.30 -11.80 15.86
C SER A 958 -1.46 -11.44 17.08
N LEU A 959 -0.51 -10.50 16.91
CA LEU A 959 0.19 -9.86 18.04
C LEU A 959 -0.77 -8.97 18.86
N MET A 960 -1.88 -8.52 18.26
CA MET A 960 -2.91 -7.73 18.94
C MET A 960 -3.74 -8.60 19.89
N PRO A 961 -3.99 -8.16 21.14
CA PRO A 961 -4.74 -8.94 22.12
C PRO A 961 -6.22 -9.12 21.72
N GLU A 962 -6.71 -10.34 21.86
CA GLU A 962 -8.16 -10.60 21.88
C GLU A 962 -8.76 -10.24 23.25
N GLY A 963 -10.06 -9.95 23.29
CA GLY A 963 -10.77 -9.70 24.55
C GLY A 963 -10.69 -8.28 25.10
N ILE A 964 -10.38 -7.28 24.25
CA ILE A 964 -10.31 -5.86 24.65
C ILE A 964 -11.62 -5.38 25.28
N GLU A 965 -12.77 -5.90 24.84
CA GLU A 965 -14.09 -5.58 25.40
C GLU A 965 -14.26 -5.97 26.87
N LYS A 966 -13.39 -6.84 27.40
CA LYS A 966 -13.39 -7.22 28.82
C LYS A 966 -12.49 -6.31 29.67
N GLN A 967 -11.62 -5.53 29.02
CA GLN A 967 -10.65 -4.64 29.68
C GLN A 967 -11.13 -3.19 29.76
N LEU A 968 -12.21 -2.86 29.04
CA LEU A 968 -12.78 -1.52 28.95
C LEU A 968 -14.21 -1.49 29.48
N ALA A 969 -14.57 -0.42 30.16
CA ALA A 969 -15.97 -0.12 30.45
C ALA A 969 -16.73 0.20 29.15
N PRO A 970 -18.06 -0.03 29.08
CA PRO A 970 -18.85 0.30 27.89
C PRO A 970 -18.67 1.75 27.41
N GLU A 971 -18.56 2.70 28.33
CA GLU A 971 -18.34 4.12 28.02
C GLU A 971 -16.96 4.38 27.40
N GLU A 972 -15.92 3.66 27.86
CA GLU A 972 -14.58 3.75 27.26
C GLU A 972 -14.57 3.20 25.83
N ILE A 973 -15.38 2.17 25.54
CA ILE A 973 -15.53 1.62 24.19
C ILE A 973 -16.22 2.63 23.27
N LEU A 974 -17.30 3.28 23.75
CA LEU A 974 -17.99 4.34 23.02
C LEU A 974 -17.05 5.50 22.69
N ASP A 975 -16.31 5.99 23.69
CA ASP A 975 -15.36 7.09 23.53
C ASP A 975 -14.23 6.70 22.56
N LEU A 976 -13.67 5.49 22.69
CA LEU A 976 -12.64 4.98 21.79
C LEU A 976 -13.12 4.96 20.34
N PHE A 977 -14.32 4.40 20.08
CA PHE A 977 -14.84 4.32 18.73
C PHE A 977 -15.24 5.68 18.17
N ALA A 978 -15.74 6.61 18.99
CA ALA A 978 -15.97 8.00 18.56
C ALA A 978 -14.69 8.66 18.02
N TYR A 979 -13.52 8.33 18.58
CA TYR A 979 -12.24 8.79 18.04
C TYR A 979 -11.78 7.97 16.82
N LEU A 980 -11.88 6.64 16.88
CA LEU A 980 -11.45 5.74 15.79
C LEU A 980 -12.30 5.88 14.52
N THR A 981 -13.47 6.50 14.56
CA THR A 981 -14.32 6.67 13.38
C THR A 981 -14.17 8.03 12.70
N LEU A 982 -13.33 8.94 13.21
CA LEU A 982 -13.15 10.28 12.62
C LEU A 982 -12.06 10.32 11.54
N THR A 983 -12.36 10.85 10.37
CA THR A 983 -11.41 10.98 9.25
C THR A 983 -10.23 11.91 9.55
N LYS A 984 -10.38 12.80 10.54
CA LYS A 984 -9.38 13.76 10.99
C LYS A 984 -9.40 13.90 12.52
N PRO A 985 -8.39 14.54 13.16
CA PRO A 985 -8.43 14.80 14.59
C PRO A 985 -9.72 15.50 15.04
N PRO A 986 -10.23 15.23 16.27
CA PRO A 986 -11.49 15.80 16.75
C PRO A 986 -11.54 17.34 16.79
N ALA A 987 -10.37 18.00 16.83
CA ALA A 987 -10.27 19.45 16.80
C ALA A 987 -10.30 20.06 15.39
N ASP A 988 -10.25 19.23 14.34
CA ASP A 988 -10.31 19.69 12.94
C ASP A 988 -11.77 19.91 12.53
N PRO A 989 -12.15 21.12 12.05
CA PRO A 989 -13.53 21.42 11.68
C PRO A 989 -14.03 20.63 10.45
N ALA A 990 -13.13 20.00 9.69
CA ALA A 990 -13.47 19.13 8.57
C ALA A 990 -13.40 17.63 8.93
N ALA A 991 -13.44 17.29 10.22
CA ALA A 991 -13.54 15.90 10.67
C ALA A 991 -14.94 15.34 10.39
N GLU A 992 -14.99 14.21 9.69
CA GLU A 992 -16.21 13.50 9.33
C GLU A 992 -16.16 12.07 9.88
N LEU A 993 -17.32 11.41 10.00
CA LEU A 993 -17.37 9.99 10.34
C LEU A 993 -17.07 9.12 9.11
N ILE A 994 -16.33 8.03 9.31
CA ILE A 994 -16.18 6.98 8.29
C ILE A 994 -17.54 6.32 8.00
N SER A 995 -17.67 5.70 6.83
CA SER A 995 -18.91 5.04 6.41
C SER A 995 -19.39 4.01 7.44
N GLY A 996 -20.67 4.07 7.78
CA GLY A 996 -21.32 3.16 8.73
C GLY A 996 -21.17 3.52 10.21
N ALA A 997 -20.40 4.55 10.59
CA ALA A 997 -20.13 4.90 11.98
C ALA A 997 -21.18 5.80 12.68
N GLY A 998 -22.33 6.06 12.03
CA GLY A 998 -23.40 6.87 12.60
C GLY A 998 -24.30 6.10 13.57
N THR A 999 -25.00 6.81 14.46
CA THR A 999 -26.02 6.20 15.32
C THR A 999 -27.19 5.67 14.48
N ILE A 1000 -27.67 4.48 14.84
CA ILE A 1000 -28.81 3.85 14.17
C ILE A 1000 -30.10 4.42 14.77
N ASP A 1001 -30.99 4.95 13.93
CA ASP A 1001 -32.36 5.30 14.33
C ASP A 1001 -33.29 4.10 14.03
N PRO A 1002 -33.78 3.36 15.05
CA PRO A 1002 -34.64 2.19 14.86
C PRO A 1002 -35.97 2.48 14.17
N ASN A 1003 -36.42 3.74 14.19
CA ASN A 1003 -37.68 4.16 13.56
C ASN A 1003 -37.53 4.38 12.06
N SER A 1004 -36.30 4.58 11.59
CA SER A 1004 -35.96 4.81 10.17
C SER A 1004 -35.70 3.52 9.37
N ILE A 1005 -35.87 2.33 9.96
CA ILE A 1005 -35.59 1.04 9.32
C ILE A 1005 -36.76 0.61 8.43
N VAL A 1006 -36.63 0.75 7.09
CA VAL A 1006 -37.58 0.21 6.09
C VAL A 1006 -37.02 -1.07 5.45
N LEU A 1007 -37.73 -2.20 5.53
CA LEU A 1007 -37.24 -3.46 4.99
C LEU A 1007 -37.54 -3.66 3.49
N PRO A 1008 -36.67 -4.38 2.77
CA PRO A 1008 -36.81 -4.59 1.34
C PRO A 1008 -37.90 -5.62 0.99
N SER A 1009 -38.39 -5.57 -0.25
CA SER A 1009 -39.44 -6.46 -0.75
C SER A 1009 -39.05 -7.95 -0.84
N THR A 1010 -37.76 -8.27 -0.77
CA THR A 1010 -37.18 -9.62 -0.86
C THR A 1010 -36.87 -10.28 0.49
N ALA A 1011 -37.11 -9.59 1.62
CA ALA A 1011 -36.86 -10.15 2.94
C ALA A 1011 -37.83 -11.30 3.29
N HIS A 1012 -37.31 -12.40 3.85
CA HIS A 1012 -38.10 -13.53 4.33
C HIS A 1012 -38.18 -13.51 5.86
N ASN A 1013 -39.40 -13.49 6.42
CA ASN A 1013 -39.60 -13.66 7.87
C ASN A 1013 -39.49 -15.15 8.24
N LEU A 1014 -38.35 -15.58 8.78
CA LEU A 1014 -38.09 -16.98 9.12
C LEU A 1014 -38.91 -17.48 10.33
N LEU A 1015 -39.57 -16.60 11.09
CA LEU A 1015 -40.51 -17.03 12.14
C LEU A 1015 -41.75 -17.71 11.56
N VAL A 1016 -42.05 -17.46 10.27
CA VAL A 1016 -43.13 -18.16 9.56
C VAL A 1016 -42.86 -19.67 9.56
N ASP A 1017 -41.59 -20.07 9.41
CA ASP A 1017 -41.19 -21.48 9.27
C ASP A 1017 -40.73 -22.11 10.60
N ALA A 1018 -40.66 -21.33 11.68
CA ALA A 1018 -40.28 -21.82 12.99
C ALA A 1018 -41.41 -22.58 13.69
N LYS A 1019 -41.04 -23.59 14.49
CA LYS A 1019 -41.90 -24.17 15.53
C LYS A 1019 -41.92 -23.21 16.72
N ILE A 1020 -43.09 -22.67 17.02
CA ILE A 1020 -43.28 -21.65 18.07
C ILE A 1020 -43.94 -22.30 19.27
N SER A 1021 -43.37 -22.08 20.45
CA SER A 1021 -43.90 -22.58 21.71
C SER A 1021 -43.77 -21.55 22.81
N THR A 1022 -44.62 -21.66 23.82
CA THR A 1022 -44.50 -20.94 25.09
C THR A 1022 -44.71 -21.92 26.22
N ASN A 1023 -44.11 -21.64 27.38
CA ASN A 1023 -44.32 -22.43 28.60
C ASN A 1023 -45.44 -21.87 29.49
N ILE A 1024 -46.26 -20.91 29.02
CA ILE A 1024 -47.42 -20.39 29.75
C ILE A 1024 -48.61 -21.36 29.65
N PRO A 1025 -49.03 -22.04 30.74
CA PRO A 1025 -50.11 -23.03 30.68
C PRO A 1025 -51.51 -22.43 30.89
N GLN A 1026 -51.64 -21.23 31.48
CA GLN A 1026 -52.93 -20.62 31.86
C GLN A 1026 -53.77 -20.08 30.69
N LEU A 1027 -53.60 -20.62 29.49
CA LEU A 1027 -54.32 -20.18 28.30
C LEU A 1027 -55.83 -20.47 28.38
N ASP A 1028 -56.36 -21.38 29.20
CA ASP A 1028 -57.78 -21.75 29.11
C ASP A 1028 -58.81 -20.87 29.87
N ALA A 1029 -58.37 -19.91 30.69
CA ALA A 1029 -59.26 -19.05 31.49
C ALA A 1029 -59.07 -17.55 31.15
N GLY A 1030 -59.71 -17.06 30.09
CA GLY A 1030 -59.68 -15.63 29.70
C GLY A 1030 -58.68 -15.24 28.60
N LYS A 1031 -58.43 -16.19 27.68
CA LYS A 1031 -57.56 -16.12 26.47
C LYS A 1031 -57.34 -14.73 25.87
N ARG A 1032 -56.07 -14.40 25.63
CA ARG A 1032 -55.66 -13.50 24.54
C ARG A 1032 -54.64 -14.21 23.65
N GLY A 1033 -55.14 -14.67 22.49
CA GLY A 1033 -54.39 -15.24 21.37
C GLY A 1033 -53.69 -16.59 21.55
N GLU A 1034 -52.99 -17.01 20.51
CA GLU A 1034 -52.15 -18.23 20.43
C GLU A 1034 -50.67 -17.89 20.17
N ALA A 1035 -49.77 -18.86 20.34
CA ALA A 1035 -48.32 -18.62 20.32
C ALA A 1035 -47.78 -17.98 19.04
N ARG A 1036 -48.50 -18.14 17.92
CA ARG A 1036 -48.16 -17.57 16.60
C ARG A 1036 -48.86 -16.24 16.29
N ASP A 1037 -49.84 -15.82 17.08
CA ASP A 1037 -50.57 -14.56 16.87
C ASP A 1037 -49.69 -13.29 16.89
N PRO A 1038 -48.55 -13.23 17.63
CA PRO A 1038 -47.65 -12.07 17.60
C PRO A 1038 -46.81 -11.92 16.32
N ILE A 1039 -46.85 -12.89 15.40
CA ILE A 1039 -45.95 -12.92 14.24
C ILE A 1039 -46.53 -12.12 13.09
N PHE A 1040 -45.91 -10.99 12.77
CA PHE A 1040 -46.31 -10.13 11.65
C PHE A 1040 -45.59 -10.54 10.36
N ASN A 1041 -46.32 -10.67 9.24
CA ASN A 1041 -45.74 -10.78 7.89
C ASN A 1041 -45.87 -9.45 7.13
N PRO A 1042 -44.85 -8.61 7.20
CA PRO A 1042 -44.82 -7.26 6.63
C PRO A 1042 -44.81 -7.23 5.11
N LYS A 1043 -44.31 -8.27 4.42
CA LYS A 1043 -44.47 -8.40 2.96
C LYS A 1043 -45.95 -8.41 2.56
N THR A 1044 -46.78 -9.02 3.40
CA THR A 1044 -48.23 -9.09 3.19
C THR A 1044 -49.01 -8.00 3.92
N GLY A 1045 -48.35 -7.20 4.76
CA GLY A 1045 -49.00 -6.25 5.67
C GLY A 1045 -49.97 -6.91 6.67
N LYS A 1046 -49.79 -8.20 6.97
CA LYS A 1046 -50.76 -9.00 7.76
C LYS A 1046 -50.03 -9.87 8.78
N PHE A 1047 -50.66 -10.13 9.91
CA PHE A 1047 -50.20 -11.16 10.84
C PHE A 1047 -50.32 -12.54 10.21
N VAL A 1048 -49.36 -13.43 10.52
CA VAL A 1048 -49.36 -14.84 10.06
C VAL A 1048 -50.68 -15.51 10.44
N ARG A 1049 -51.23 -15.13 11.59
CA ARG A 1049 -52.59 -15.48 12.01
C ARG A 1049 -53.40 -14.21 12.24
N ASN A 1050 -54.51 -14.08 11.54
CA ASN A 1050 -55.45 -13.00 11.75
C ASN A 1050 -56.23 -13.28 13.05
N SER A 1051 -55.85 -12.62 14.14
CA SER A 1051 -56.49 -12.76 15.45
C SER A 1051 -56.95 -11.41 15.96
N GLN A 1052 -58.01 -11.39 16.78
CA GLN A 1052 -58.55 -10.13 17.31
C GLN A 1052 -57.52 -9.36 18.17
N TRP A 1053 -56.50 -10.04 18.68
CA TRP A 1053 -55.61 -9.51 19.70
C TRP A 1053 -54.17 -9.28 19.21
N HIS A 1054 -53.69 -10.04 18.21
CA HIS A 1054 -52.30 -10.02 17.71
C HIS A 1054 -51.23 -10.07 18.84
N GLU A 1055 -51.58 -10.74 19.94
CA GLU A 1055 -50.74 -10.93 21.13
C GLU A 1055 -51.02 -12.30 21.75
N ILE A 1056 -50.06 -12.82 22.52
CA ILE A 1056 -50.25 -13.94 23.43
C ILE A 1056 -49.94 -13.49 24.86
N GLY A 1057 -50.85 -13.75 25.79
CA GLY A 1057 -50.63 -13.40 27.19
C GLY A 1057 -51.68 -13.97 28.12
N VAL A 1058 -51.55 -13.61 29.39
CA VAL A 1058 -52.51 -13.97 30.43
C VAL A 1058 -53.53 -12.87 30.66
N ALA A 1059 -54.64 -13.17 31.34
CA ALA A 1059 -55.67 -12.18 31.61
C ALA A 1059 -55.12 -10.99 32.43
N SER A 1060 -55.73 -9.81 32.26
CA SER A 1060 -55.37 -8.62 33.03
C SER A 1060 -55.45 -8.90 34.53
N ARG A 1061 -54.41 -8.51 35.28
CA ARG A 1061 -54.18 -8.76 36.71
C ARG A 1061 -53.90 -10.21 37.11
N ALA A 1062 -53.64 -11.11 36.16
CA ALA A 1062 -53.20 -12.46 36.49
C ALA A 1062 -51.81 -12.43 37.16
N ASP A 1063 -51.71 -13.03 38.35
CA ASP A 1063 -50.45 -13.17 39.09
C ASP A 1063 -49.78 -14.49 38.70
N LEU A 1064 -48.55 -14.43 38.19
CA LEU A 1064 -47.75 -15.58 37.75
C LEU A 1064 -46.74 -16.02 38.82
N GLY A 1065 -46.76 -15.36 39.98
CA GLY A 1065 -45.86 -15.64 41.09
C GLY A 1065 -44.46 -15.07 40.86
N VAL A 1066 -43.56 -15.39 41.79
CA VAL A 1066 -42.14 -15.03 41.73
C VAL A 1066 -41.43 -16.08 40.89
N LEU A 1067 -40.82 -15.66 39.78
CA LEU A 1067 -40.19 -16.56 38.80
C LEU A 1067 -38.69 -16.28 38.75
N SER A 1068 -37.86 -17.28 39.02
CA SER A 1068 -36.44 -17.20 38.73
C SER A 1068 -36.19 -17.17 37.22
N GLU A 1069 -34.99 -16.80 36.79
CA GLU A 1069 -34.62 -16.79 35.36
C GLU A 1069 -34.71 -18.19 34.71
N GLU A 1070 -34.57 -19.25 35.51
CA GLU A 1070 -34.73 -20.64 35.09
C GLU A 1070 -36.20 -21.04 34.90
N GLN A 1071 -37.09 -20.44 35.69
CA GLN A 1071 -38.54 -20.65 35.66
C GLN A 1071 -39.28 -19.55 34.87
N ALA A 1072 -38.53 -18.75 34.10
CA ALA A 1072 -39.05 -17.63 33.35
C ALA A 1072 -40.22 -18.01 32.44
N VAL A 1073 -41.12 -17.07 32.22
CA VAL A 1073 -42.07 -17.15 31.11
C VAL A 1073 -41.31 -16.99 29.80
N THR A 1074 -41.54 -17.90 28.86
CA THR A 1074 -40.78 -17.99 27.61
C THR A 1074 -41.68 -17.93 26.38
N TRP A 1075 -41.18 -17.25 25.37
CA TRP A 1075 -41.63 -17.42 23.99
C TRP A 1075 -40.43 -17.90 23.18
N THR A 1076 -40.55 -19.07 22.56
CA THR A 1076 -39.43 -19.77 21.91
C THR A 1076 -39.79 -20.12 20.47
N ALA A 1077 -38.88 -19.80 19.56
CA ALA A 1077 -38.88 -20.21 18.16
C ALA A 1077 -37.74 -21.21 17.93
N THR A 1078 -38.05 -22.37 17.36
CA THR A 1078 -37.09 -23.44 17.05
C THR A 1078 -37.21 -23.85 15.59
N TRP A 1079 -36.09 -24.04 14.90
CA TRP A 1079 -36.06 -24.51 13.51
C TRP A 1079 -35.55 -25.95 13.44
N ASP A 1080 -36.03 -26.70 12.46
CA ASP A 1080 -35.63 -28.11 12.27
C ASP A 1080 -34.18 -28.24 11.76
N GLN A 1081 -33.64 -27.19 11.15
CA GLN A 1081 -32.23 -27.03 10.78
C GLN A 1081 -31.79 -25.59 11.17
N PRO A 1082 -30.51 -25.36 11.54
CA PRO A 1082 -30.02 -24.02 11.83
C PRO A 1082 -30.31 -23.06 10.68
N VAL A 1083 -30.86 -21.89 10.99
CA VAL A 1083 -31.13 -20.83 10.01
C VAL A 1083 -30.09 -19.74 10.11
N ASN A 1084 -29.63 -19.22 8.97
CA ASN A 1084 -28.65 -18.15 8.92
C ASN A 1084 -29.33 -16.79 9.11
N VAL A 1085 -28.91 -16.03 10.12
CA VAL A 1085 -29.56 -14.81 10.59
C VAL A 1085 -28.56 -13.68 10.60
N ASN A 1086 -28.84 -12.61 9.86
CA ASN A 1086 -28.04 -11.40 9.89
C ASN A 1086 -28.81 -10.18 10.42
N PHE A 1087 -30.13 -10.31 10.62
CA PHE A 1087 -30.99 -9.23 11.11
C PHE A 1087 -32.19 -9.76 11.90
N LEU A 1088 -32.39 -9.26 13.12
CA LEU A 1088 -33.47 -9.62 14.05
C LEU A 1088 -34.06 -8.34 14.62
N THR A 1089 -35.38 -8.23 14.67
CA THR A 1089 -36.04 -7.17 15.44
C THR A 1089 -37.20 -7.70 16.28
N LEU A 1090 -37.42 -7.12 17.46
CA LEU A 1090 -38.54 -7.46 18.34
C LEU A 1090 -39.23 -6.19 18.83
N SER A 1091 -40.56 -6.15 18.73
CA SER A 1091 -41.39 -5.10 19.33
C SER A 1091 -41.93 -5.56 20.70
N GLY A 1092 -42.17 -4.59 21.58
CA GLY A 1092 -42.47 -4.82 22.99
C GLY A 1092 -43.93 -4.98 23.38
N THR A 1093 -44.14 -5.26 24.66
CA THR A 1093 -45.43 -5.45 25.35
C THR A 1093 -46.08 -4.09 25.67
N TYR A 1094 -47.40 -3.92 25.48
CA TYR A 1094 -48.08 -2.64 25.74
C TYR A 1094 -48.14 -2.28 27.24
N PRO A 1095 -47.87 -1.02 27.65
CA PRO A 1095 -48.01 -0.54 29.02
C PRO A 1095 -49.46 -0.11 29.29
N ASN A 1096 -50.39 -1.06 29.32
CA ASN A 1096 -51.65 -0.80 30.06
C ASN A 1096 -51.49 -1.12 31.55
N GLN A 1097 -50.34 -1.67 31.97
CA GLN A 1097 -49.76 -1.60 33.32
C GLN A 1097 -48.22 -1.76 33.20
N PRO A 1098 -47.38 -0.72 33.36
CA PRO A 1098 -45.95 -0.95 33.50
C PRO A 1098 -45.71 -1.74 34.79
N GLN A 1099 -45.12 -2.94 34.69
CA GLN A 1099 -44.48 -3.57 35.84
C GLN A 1099 -43.00 -3.16 35.80
N PRO A 1100 -42.58 -2.11 36.54
CA PRO A 1100 -41.15 -1.82 36.72
C PRO A 1100 -40.38 -3.01 37.32
N ASP A 1101 -41.10 -4.00 37.86
CA ASP A 1101 -40.56 -5.10 38.67
C ASP A 1101 -40.33 -6.42 37.89
N THR A 1102 -40.34 -6.41 36.55
CA THR A 1102 -40.04 -7.60 35.71
C THR A 1102 -38.73 -7.46 34.93
N ALA A 1103 -37.91 -8.51 34.88
CA ALA A 1103 -36.71 -8.60 34.06
C ALA A 1103 -36.96 -9.44 32.81
N TRP A 1104 -36.16 -9.21 31.77
CA TRP A 1104 -36.25 -9.95 30.52
C TRP A 1104 -34.87 -10.26 29.91
N ALA A 1105 -34.82 -11.30 29.09
CA ALA A 1105 -33.63 -11.66 28.32
C ALA A 1105 -34.01 -12.21 26.93
N VAL A 1106 -33.22 -11.86 25.91
CA VAL A 1106 -33.30 -12.39 24.53
C VAL A 1106 -32.07 -13.27 24.32
N GLU A 1107 -32.27 -14.52 23.92
CA GLU A 1107 -31.20 -15.51 23.78
C GLU A 1107 -31.31 -16.24 22.43
N ALA A 1108 -30.17 -16.57 21.84
CA ALA A 1108 -30.06 -17.43 20.67
C ALA A 1108 -29.25 -18.67 21.00
N LYS A 1109 -29.61 -19.82 20.40
CA LYS A 1109 -28.88 -21.07 20.54
C LYS A 1109 -28.01 -21.30 19.31
N ILE A 1110 -26.68 -21.34 19.51
CA ILE A 1110 -25.68 -21.51 18.45
C ILE A 1110 -24.70 -22.61 18.83
N ALA A 1111 -24.48 -23.56 17.93
CA ALA A 1111 -23.62 -24.73 18.13
C ALA A 1111 -23.93 -25.44 19.47
N GLY A 1112 -25.22 -25.64 19.74
CA GLY A 1112 -25.73 -26.28 20.96
C GLY A 1112 -25.80 -25.40 22.21
N ASN A 1113 -25.21 -24.20 22.22
CA ASN A 1113 -25.12 -23.36 23.42
C ASN A 1113 -26.03 -22.12 23.35
N TRP A 1114 -26.74 -21.84 24.45
CA TRP A 1114 -27.52 -20.59 24.59
C TRP A 1114 -26.58 -19.42 24.86
N GLN A 1115 -26.72 -18.36 24.08
CA GLN A 1115 -26.02 -17.09 24.23
C GLN A 1115 -27.02 -15.97 24.40
N THR A 1116 -26.83 -15.13 25.41
CA THR A 1116 -27.67 -13.94 25.64
C THR A 1116 -27.32 -12.85 24.64
N LEU A 1117 -28.29 -12.46 23.82
CA LEU A 1117 -28.18 -11.34 22.88
C LEU A 1117 -28.42 -10.00 23.59
N GLU A 1118 -29.40 -9.96 24.50
CA GLU A 1118 -29.68 -8.79 25.34
C GLU A 1118 -30.45 -9.15 26.62
N ARG A 1119 -30.38 -8.30 27.65
CA ARG A 1119 -31.22 -8.36 28.84
C ARG A 1119 -31.58 -6.97 29.38
N GLY A 1120 -32.69 -6.85 30.11
CA GLY A 1120 -33.14 -5.59 30.71
C GLY A 1120 -34.15 -5.76 31.84
N GLN A 1121 -34.60 -4.63 32.41
CA GLN A 1121 -35.57 -4.55 33.52
C GLN A 1121 -36.69 -3.54 33.20
N GLY A 1122 -37.89 -3.80 33.70
CA GLY A 1122 -39.10 -2.98 33.50
C GLY A 1122 -39.91 -3.33 32.25
N GLY A 1123 -40.89 -2.48 31.93
CA GLY A 1123 -41.70 -2.59 30.71
C GLY A 1123 -40.82 -2.57 29.46
N TRP A 1124 -41.03 -3.54 28.57
CA TRP A 1124 -40.25 -3.71 27.34
C TRP A 1124 -40.24 -2.41 26.51
N TYR A 1125 -39.05 -1.80 26.37
CA TYR A 1125 -38.73 -0.52 25.70
C TYR A 1125 -39.88 0.50 25.56
N ASN A 1126 -39.81 1.57 26.35
CA ASN A 1126 -40.83 2.63 26.44
C ASN A 1126 -41.04 3.48 25.16
N SER A 1127 -40.41 3.16 24.02
CA SER A 1127 -40.59 3.85 22.73
C SER A 1127 -39.71 3.31 21.56
N GLY A 1128 -39.20 2.08 21.59
CA GLY A 1128 -38.23 1.62 20.58
C GLY A 1128 -38.18 0.10 20.35
N ARG A 1129 -37.82 -0.31 19.14
CA ARG A 1129 -37.71 -1.71 18.69
C ARG A 1129 -36.37 -2.29 19.11
N PHE A 1130 -36.33 -3.53 19.60
CA PHE A 1130 -35.07 -4.28 19.66
C PHE A 1130 -34.60 -4.56 18.24
N VAL A 1131 -33.33 -4.33 17.93
CA VAL A 1131 -32.70 -4.63 16.63
C VAL A 1131 -31.33 -5.26 16.89
N TRP A 1132 -31.07 -6.40 16.25
CA TRP A 1132 -29.81 -7.11 16.26
C TRP A 1132 -29.37 -7.38 14.82
N GLY A 1133 -28.19 -6.89 14.44
CA GLY A 1133 -27.68 -6.94 13.06
C GLY A 1133 -28.10 -5.77 12.17
N TRP A 1134 -27.75 -5.81 10.87
CA TRP A 1134 -28.12 -4.84 9.83
C TRP A 1134 -28.02 -5.48 8.43
N PRO A 1135 -28.60 -4.90 7.36
CA PRO A 1135 -28.48 -5.45 6.00
C PRO A 1135 -27.01 -5.51 5.55
N GLY A 1136 -26.54 -6.68 5.13
CA GLY A 1136 -25.14 -6.90 4.75
C GLY A 1136 -24.24 -7.44 5.87
N ALA A 1137 -24.75 -7.58 7.10
CA ALA A 1137 -24.03 -8.27 8.17
C ALA A 1137 -23.78 -9.75 7.83
N VAL A 1138 -22.67 -10.29 8.33
CA VAL A 1138 -22.34 -11.72 8.24
C VAL A 1138 -23.45 -12.52 8.91
N SER A 1139 -23.99 -13.49 8.18
CA SER A 1139 -25.06 -14.34 8.68
C SER A 1139 -24.56 -15.33 9.72
N VAL A 1140 -25.31 -15.46 10.80
CA VAL A 1140 -25.00 -16.36 11.91
C VAL A 1140 -26.00 -17.51 11.91
N PRO A 1141 -25.54 -18.78 11.90
CA PRO A 1141 -26.43 -19.93 12.01
C PRO A 1141 -27.00 -20.04 13.44
N ILE A 1142 -28.32 -20.04 13.57
CA ILE A 1142 -29.03 -20.13 14.86
C ILE A 1142 -30.01 -21.31 14.83
N GLU A 1143 -29.97 -22.15 15.87
CA GLU A 1143 -30.85 -23.30 16.07
C GLU A 1143 -32.20 -22.90 16.72
N SER A 1144 -32.17 -21.92 17.63
CA SER A 1144 -33.35 -21.49 18.39
C SER A 1144 -33.21 -20.05 18.87
N LEU A 1145 -34.34 -19.36 18.99
CA LEU A 1145 -34.45 -18.03 19.61
C LEU A 1145 -35.42 -18.12 20.78
N ARG A 1146 -35.08 -17.51 21.91
CA ARG A 1146 -35.95 -17.46 23.08
C ARG A 1146 -35.96 -16.09 23.72
N VAL A 1147 -37.16 -15.66 24.09
CA VAL A 1147 -37.40 -14.49 24.93
C VAL A 1147 -37.86 -14.98 26.29
N LYS A 1148 -37.26 -14.48 27.37
CA LYS A 1148 -37.58 -14.76 28.77
C LYS A 1148 -38.14 -13.53 29.46
N VAL A 1149 -39.11 -13.73 30.36
CA VAL A 1149 -39.59 -12.73 31.32
C VAL A 1149 -39.66 -13.37 32.71
N PHE A 1150 -39.05 -12.74 33.71
CA PHE A 1150 -38.88 -13.27 35.07
C PHE A 1150 -38.85 -12.14 36.12
N SER A 1151 -38.79 -12.49 37.40
CA SER A 1151 -38.71 -11.52 38.50
C SER A 1151 -37.35 -10.82 38.53
N VAL A 1152 -37.33 -9.49 38.65
CA VAL A 1152 -36.07 -8.70 38.69
C VAL A 1152 -35.14 -9.13 39.83
N ASP A 1153 -35.73 -9.43 40.99
CA ASP A 1153 -35.04 -9.67 42.26
C ASP A 1153 -35.35 -11.03 42.87
N GLU A 1154 -36.01 -11.92 42.12
CA GLU A 1154 -36.55 -13.20 42.59
C GLU A 1154 -37.39 -13.10 43.88
N LYS A 1155 -38.03 -11.95 44.10
CA LYS A 1155 -38.96 -11.72 45.23
C LYS A 1155 -40.25 -11.06 44.78
N THR A 1156 -40.21 -10.28 43.71
CA THR A 1156 -41.36 -9.54 43.22
C THR A 1156 -42.15 -10.39 42.22
N PRO A 1157 -43.46 -10.61 42.45
CA PRO A 1157 -44.27 -11.43 41.55
C PRO A 1157 -44.42 -10.81 40.16
N VAL A 1158 -44.28 -11.65 39.14
CA VAL A 1158 -44.53 -11.31 37.75
C VAL A 1158 -46.04 -11.35 37.49
N ARG A 1159 -46.64 -10.29 36.94
CA ARG A 1159 -48.09 -10.28 36.66
C ARG A 1159 -48.40 -9.78 35.25
N SER A 1160 -49.50 -10.28 34.67
CA SER A 1160 -50.10 -9.75 33.43
C SER A 1160 -49.13 -9.62 32.25
N ILE A 1161 -48.36 -10.67 31.94
CA ILE A 1161 -47.45 -10.66 30.78
C ILE A 1161 -48.23 -10.87 29.48
N HIS A 1162 -47.92 -10.05 28.47
CA HIS A 1162 -48.40 -10.20 27.09
C HIS A 1162 -47.23 -10.03 26.12
N PHE A 1163 -46.93 -11.02 25.28
CA PHE A 1163 -46.08 -10.84 24.10
C PHE A 1163 -46.95 -10.36 22.94
N ARG A 1164 -46.69 -9.17 22.40
CA ARG A 1164 -47.52 -8.54 21.35
C ARG A 1164 -46.68 -8.22 20.12
N GLY A 1165 -47.28 -8.34 18.94
CA GLY A 1165 -46.77 -7.68 17.74
C GLY A 1165 -47.61 -6.44 17.45
N GLU A 1166 -47.04 -5.24 17.51
CA GLU A 1166 -47.70 -4.03 16.97
C GLU A 1166 -47.39 -3.86 15.48
N GLU A 1167 -48.25 -3.09 14.78
CA GLU A 1167 -48.25 -2.74 13.35
C GLU A 1167 -46.85 -2.35 12.83
N GLY A 1168 -46.00 -3.36 12.62
CA GLY A 1168 -44.82 -3.27 11.79
C GLY A 1168 -43.56 -4.02 12.22
N PHE A 1169 -43.30 -4.46 13.47
CA PHE A 1169 -41.90 -4.79 13.84
C PHE A 1169 -41.58 -5.97 14.78
N SER A 1170 -41.99 -7.20 14.44
CA SER A 1170 -41.34 -8.43 14.93
C SER A 1170 -40.79 -9.24 13.74
N TRP A 1171 -39.47 -9.18 13.51
CA TRP A 1171 -38.82 -9.76 12.33
C TRP A 1171 -37.70 -10.71 12.72
N PHE A 1172 -37.59 -11.80 11.99
CA PHE A 1172 -36.39 -12.62 11.94
C PHE A 1172 -36.03 -12.77 10.47
N ALA A 1173 -35.06 -11.99 10.00
CA ALA A 1173 -34.67 -12.01 8.60
C ALA A 1173 -33.46 -12.93 8.42
N GLY A 1174 -33.64 -13.92 7.54
CA GLY A 1174 -32.52 -14.68 6.99
C GLY A 1174 -31.68 -13.84 6.04
N ASN A 1175 -30.63 -14.45 5.46
CA ASN A 1175 -29.70 -13.81 4.50
C ASN A 1175 -30.39 -12.83 3.54
N LEU A 1176 -30.36 -11.54 3.88
CA LEU A 1176 -30.68 -10.48 2.96
C LEU A 1176 -29.61 -10.47 1.86
N LEU A 1177 -30.02 -10.28 0.60
CA LEU A 1177 -29.08 -10.06 -0.49
C LEU A 1177 -28.23 -8.81 -0.15
N PRO A 1178 -26.92 -8.81 -0.43
CA PRO A 1178 -26.03 -7.68 -0.12
C PRO A 1178 -26.55 -6.31 -0.62
N GLU A 1179 -27.41 -6.32 -1.63
CA GLU A 1179 -27.92 -5.15 -2.35
C GLU A 1179 -29.17 -4.52 -1.71
N THR A 1180 -29.70 -5.09 -0.63
CA THR A 1180 -30.95 -4.59 -0.06
C THR A 1180 -30.72 -3.50 0.99
N SER A 1181 -30.76 -2.25 0.53
CA SER A 1181 -30.77 -1.06 1.37
C SER A 1181 -32.06 -1.00 2.21
N VAL A 1182 -31.89 -1.06 3.53
CA VAL A 1182 -32.94 -0.59 4.44
C VAL A 1182 -32.92 0.94 4.36
N VAL A 1183 -33.94 1.53 3.76
CA VAL A 1183 -33.99 2.97 3.51
C VAL A 1183 -34.18 3.70 4.83
N ARG A 1184 -33.14 4.40 5.29
CA ARG A 1184 -33.26 5.53 6.22
C ARG A 1184 -34.08 6.59 5.49
N GLN A 1185 -35.30 6.89 5.93
CA GLN A 1185 -35.99 8.08 5.41
C GLN A 1185 -35.29 9.35 5.88
#